data_AF-A0A923BM53-F1
#
_entry.id   AF-A0A923BM53-F1
#
_cell.length_a   1.000
_cell.length_b   1.000
_cell.length_c   1.000
_cell.angle_alpha   90.00
_cell.angle_beta   90.00
_cell.angle_gamma   90.00
#
_symmetry.space_group_name_H-M   'P 1'
#
loop_
_entity.id
_entity.type
_entity.pdbx_description
1 polymer ?
#
loop_
_entity_poly.entity_id
_entity_poly.type
_entity_poly.pdbx_seq_one_letter_code
_entity_poly.pdbx_strand_id
1 'polypeptide(L)'
;MRIFPLLIALFAAAVASAQVKLPKSPNQLDENKKRTGFWTILYDTAWKQVQEEKEAAYYRIIRFEAGKPVGKVRDFYTSYQKQWDGYLSSFDPEIKEGEAISYYENGRVESKAFYKQNKMNGPYFYFSKSGVLTSEGTMLNDSSTGVWKHYREEDGSLYLECETKGSFIHGKATWYHPNGKMASTGIQQWNKRQGLWKFYYEDGKTKTISTYKNDLNNGPWALYNEDGIQVEKGAHLDDEATGIWEYYFDNGKLKSTGHFRKGKKEGHWKYYYDNGQLKSEGDNIDGKESGTWVYYHKNGKVQAKGELLEDLYQGQWSFYFDNGQLERAGNYTKDSLDGHWNYYYDNGKLKTDANYIDNKRNGEWKYFTTEGIADGIENYKMGKLFGEALLHHADGSVQAIKRYKNDTLQGNYVAFHANSKKASEGKYDNGNFSGPWKWYYDNGQLSQDYTYINGRYNGPFVEYFANGKLKKKGTGKDGQGIGEELNYFENGNIKSKGFMANGNREGEWTYYDSLTGKVNSTGRYVHHLLDGQWKFYTPEGKPDGISYYINGFFENVVNVKDSINRLIEQKKFELAHQHISWLKKVIKRDAENKKTFLEPIYLMAQINYSEGKKEESLKGYKEYAEKVRKLEGDSSYDYHITLNSIANCLADMKKRNEAMAIYDQIIGLVSKTGSAYDISTIISNKALTLGSLNKTEEGEQLLLQRKEELQKRFGAESKEVIYVLQLTASFYHENAMYKQAITVYHDLLTRIHDNKPLVLEIKRKLGKEYKNDNQRSESIAQLKEVSQLANELKQLNEASLEDIRSIGDSYLYLRQLDSAKMYFDAVLALIPAAGLENTYTHAMALDGLAKVAYYNYDNTLCITLWLSVKTLFEKLGRKNTIEYANLLQGLAFTIQSTDPSRFDEAEKLFISQTEIKKELYGPYAETYLAARSNLAAFYKNQSKYTAALSIIDDVEKSIEYNTSLPPSFHASVLCEKGLIQFNLIQ
;
A
#
# COMPACT_ATOMS: atom_id res chain seq x y z
N MET A 1 21.55 10.66 -59.99
CA MET A 1 21.66 11.80 -60.92
C MET A 1 20.33 11.89 -61.66
N ARG A 2 19.54 12.97 -61.54
CA ARG A 2 19.71 14.25 -62.24
C ARG A 2 19.93 14.07 -63.76
N ILE A 3 18.85 14.37 -64.50
CA ILE A 3 18.71 15.14 -65.76
C ILE A 3 19.67 14.87 -66.94
N PHE A 4 19.04 14.89 -68.12
CA PHE A 4 19.51 15.25 -69.50
C PHE A 4 19.89 14.08 -70.42
N PRO A 5 19.74 14.21 -71.76
CA PRO A 5 19.03 15.19 -72.64
C PRO A 5 17.93 14.52 -73.51
N LEU A 6 17.01 15.17 -74.23
CA LEU A 6 17.15 16.33 -75.14
C LEU A 6 18.18 16.11 -76.26
N LEU A 7 18.06 14.99 -77.00
CA LEU A 7 18.85 14.69 -78.22
C LEU A 7 18.17 13.62 -79.10
N ILE A 8 16.85 13.77 -79.33
CA ILE A 8 16.18 13.23 -80.54
C ILE A 8 15.56 14.44 -81.26
N ALA A 9 16.42 15.39 -81.62
CA ALA A 9 16.20 16.16 -82.82
C ALA A 9 17.01 15.47 -83.91
N LEU A 10 16.41 15.35 -85.11
CA LEU A 10 17.13 15.10 -86.36
C LEU A 10 17.62 13.65 -86.60
N PHE A 11 16.69 12.70 -86.80
CA PHE A 11 16.84 11.65 -87.84
C PHE A 11 15.48 10.96 -88.08
N ALA A 12 14.53 11.73 -88.61
CA ALA A 12 13.46 11.28 -89.53
C ALA A 12 12.40 12.39 -89.78
N ALA A 13 12.78 13.67 -89.77
CA ALA A 13 12.13 14.64 -90.64
C ALA A 13 12.68 14.42 -92.07
N ALA A 14 12.34 13.28 -92.67
CA ALA A 14 12.58 12.94 -94.08
C ALA A 14 11.86 11.66 -94.52
N VAL A 15 10.57 11.51 -94.18
CA VAL A 15 9.55 11.06 -95.13
C VAL A 15 8.39 12.02 -94.88
N ALA A 16 8.45 13.21 -95.48
CA ALA A 16 7.60 13.51 -96.63
C ALA A 16 6.18 12.99 -96.39
N SER A 17 5.25 13.93 -96.22
CA SER A 17 3.90 13.87 -96.76
C SER A 17 3.69 12.74 -97.78
N ALA A 18 3.43 11.52 -97.32
CA ALA A 18 2.43 10.72 -97.94
C ALA A 18 1.16 11.12 -97.19
N GLN A 19 0.33 11.97 -97.81
CA GLN A 19 -1.10 11.70 -97.71
C GLN A 19 -1.21 10.23 -98.06
N VAL A 20 -1.33 9.36 -97.05
CA VAL A 20 -1.56 7.95 -97.30
C VAL A 20 -2.98 7.95 -97.84
N LYS A 21 -3.10 8.05 -99.17
CA LYS A 21 -4.37 8.04 -99.85
C LYS A 21 -4.98 6.69 -99.52
N LEU A 22 -6.18 6.70 -98.95
CA LEU A 22 -6.92 5.46 -98.74
C LEU A 22 -7.01 4.75 -100.10
N PRO A 23 -6.93 3.41 -100.16
CA PRO A 23 -6.86 2.70 -101.43
C PRO A 23 -8.10 3.03 -102.25
N LYS A 24 -7.98 3.70 -103.41
CA LYS A 24 -9.15 4.03 -104.24
C LYS A 24 -9.30 2.99 -105.34
N SER A 25 -10.35 2.16 -105.22
CA SER A 25 -10.81 1.39 -106.36
C SER A 25 -11.62 2.30 -107.29
N PRO A 26 -11.61 2.07 -108.62
CA PRO A 26 -12.33 2.91 -109.58
C PRO A 26 -13.87 2.87 -109.45
N ASN A 27 -14.43 2.18 -108.44
CA ASN A 27 -15.85 2.07 -108.12
C ASN A 27 -16.72 2.02 -109.37
N GLN A 28 -16.64 0.91 -110.10
CA GLN A 28 -17.26 0.77 -111.42
C GLN A 28 -18.72 0.32 -111.32
N LEU A 29 -19.53 0.83 -112.24
CA LEU A 29 -20.88 0.35 -112.50
C LEU A 29 -20.88 -0.44 -113.83
N ASP A 30 -21.68 -1.50 -113.91
CA ASP A 30 -21.94 -2.21 -115.15
C ASP A 30 -22.91 -1.42 -116.05
N GLU A 31 -23.16 -1.94 -117.25
CA GLU A 31 -24.09 -1.37 -118.23
C GLU A 31 -25.51 -1.12 -117.69
N ASN A 32 -25.90 -1.84 -116.63
CA ASN A 32 -27.20 -1.71 -115.95
C ASN A 32 -27.14 -0.79 -114.71
N LYS A 33 -26.08 0.02 -114.57
CA LYS A 33 -25.82 0.89 -113.42
C LYS A 33 -25.72 0.14 -112.08
N LYS A 34 -25.43 -1.16 -112.09
CA LYS A 34 -25.19 -1.94 -110.87
C LYS A 34 -23.70 -1.98 -110.55
N ARG A 35 -23.35 -2.05 -109.27
CA ARG A 35 -21.94 -2.11 -108.84
C ARG A 35 -21.26 -3.37 -109.40
N THR A 36 -20.06 -3.20 -109.93
CA THR A 36 -19.20 -4.29 -110.43
C THR A 36 -17.73 -4.04 -110.07
N GLY A 37 -16.93 -5.10 -109.98
CA GLY A 37 -15.51 -5.02 -109.65
C GLY A 37 -15.24 -4.70 -108.18
N PHE A 38 -13.99 -4.34 -107.85
CA PHE A 38 -13.61 -3.94 -106.49
C PHE A 38 -14.05 -2.50 -106.22
N TRP A 39 -14.60 -2.29 -105.03
CA TRP A 39 -15.03 -1.00 -104.51
C TRP A 39 -14.30 -0.72 -103.21
N THR A 40 -13.91 0.54 -103.04
CA THR A 40 -13.55 1.10 -101.74
C THR A 40 -14.66 2.02 -101.27
N ILE A 41 -15.17 1.76 -100.07
CA ILE A 41 -16.27 2.52 -99.46
C ILE A 41 -15.78 3.08 -98.12
N LEU A 42 -15.94 4.39 -97.90
CA LEU A 42 -15.50 5.07 -96.69
C LEU A 42 -16.65 5.20 -95.71
N TYR A 43 -16.38 5.02 -94.42
CA TYR A 43 -17.37 5.09 -93.35
C TYR A 43 -16.90 5.98 -92.20
N ASP A 44 -17.82 6.74 -91.60
CA ASP A 44 -17.58 7.44 -90.34
C ASP A 44 -17.57 6.47 -89.13
N THR A 45 -17.39 7.01 -87.92
CA THR A 45 -17.40 6.22 -86.66
C THR A 45 -18.75 5.55 -86.38
N ALA A 46 -19.83 5.99 -87.02
CA ALA A 46 -21.18 5.45 -86.90
C ALA A 46 -21.53 4.46 -88.04
N TRP A 47 -20.55 4.03 -88.82
CA TRP A 47 -20.73 3.17 -90.01
C TRP A 47 -21.68 3.75 -91.07
N LYS A 48 -21.75 5.08 -91.17
CA LYS A 48 -22.43 5.77 -92.26
C LYS A 48 -21.42 6.09 -93.36
N GLN A 49 -21.82 5.90 -94.62
CA GLN A 49 -20.93 6.15 -95.75
C GLN A 49 -20.62 7.64 -95.88
N VAL A 50 -19.34 7.97 -96.02
CA VAL A 50 -18.85 9.34 -96.25
C VAL A 50 -18.14 9.42 -97.60
N GLN A 51 -18.11 10.61 -98.19
CA GLN A 51 -17.45 10.83 -99.48
C GLN A 51 -16.01 11.35 -99.31
N GLU A 52 -15.72 12.02 -98.18
CA GLU A 52 -14.41 12.62 -97.93
C GLU A 52 -13.53 11.74 -97.04
N GLU A 53 -12.26 11.57 -97.42
CA GLU A 53 -11.29 10.76 -96.65
C GLU A 53 -11.06 11.28 -95.23
N LYS A 54 -11.17 12.60 -95.01
CA LYS A 54 -10.98 13.22 -93.69
C LYS A 54 -12.09 12.88 -92.68
N GLU A 55 -13.26 12.47 -93.18
CA GLU A 55 -14.43 12.11 -92.37
C GLU A 55 -14.50 10.59 -92.12
N ALA A 56 -13.63 9.82 -92.78
CA ALA A 56 -13.58 8.38 -92.66
C ALA A 56 -12.91 7.97 -91.35
N ALA A 57 -13.57 7.11 -90.58
CA ALA A 57 -12.98 6.35 -89.48
C ALA A 57 -12.61 4.92 -89.93
N TYR A 58 -13.32 4.40 -90.93
CA TYR A 58 -13.12 3.07 -91.50
C TYR A 58 -13.20 3.12 -93.02
N TYR A 59 -12.61 2.13 -93.68
CA TYR A 59 -12.84 1.89 -95.10
C TYR A 59 -13.03 0.40 -95.38
N ARG A 60 -13.95 0.09 -96.29
CA ARG A 60 -14.29 -1.26 -96.74
C ARG A 60 -13.75 -1.50 -98.13
N ILE A 61 -13.17 -2.67 -98.34
CA ILE A 61 -12.86 -3.23 -99.65
C ILE A 61 -13.83 -4.39 -99.90
N ILE A 62 -14.62 -4.27 -100.96
CA ILE A 62 -15.65 -5.24 -101.34
C ILE A 62 -15.67 -5.43 -102.86
N ARG A 63 -15.91 -6.65 -103.33
CA ARG A 63 -16.12 -6.92 -104.76
C ARG A 63 -17.60 -7.11 -105.03
N PHE A 64 -18.10 -6.51 -106.10
CA PHE A 64 -19.46 -6.71 -106.58
C PHE A 64 -19.46 -7.44 -107.93
N GLU A 65 -20.48 -8.27 -108.16
CA GLU A 65 -20.83 -8.81 -109.47
C GLU A 65 -22.35 -8.65 -109.65
N ALA A 66 -22.76 -7.97 -110.74
CA ALA A 66 -24.15 -7.65 -111.04
C ALA A 66 -24.92 -7.02 -109.85
N GLY A 67 -24.25 -6.16 -109.08
CA GLY A 67 -24.81 -5.47 -107.91
C GLY A 67 -24.85 -6.28 -106.62
N LYS A 68 -24.45 -7.56 -106.62
CA LYS A 68 -24.36 -8.39 -105.41
C LYS A 68 -22.92 -8.45 -104.89
N PRO A 69 -22.71 -8.43 -103.57
CA PRO A 69 -21.37 -8.64 -103.00
C PRO A 69 -20.90 -10.07 -103.25
N VAL A 70 -19.65 -10.24 -103.69
CA VAL A 70 -19.04 -11.56 -103.98
C VAL A 70 -17.68 -11.67 -103.32
N GLY A 71 -17.43 -12.79 -102.67
CA GLY A 71 -16.17 -13.06 -101.96
C GLY A 71 -16.09 -12.39 -100.59
N LYS A 72 -14.89 -12.38 -100.02
CA LYS A 72 -14.64 -11.87 -98.66
C LYS A 72 -14.62 -10.34 -98.67
N VAL A 73 -15.49 -9.74 -97.87
CA VAL A 73 -15.54 -8.31 -97.55
C VAL A 73 -14.55 -8.02 -96.44
N ARG A 74 -13.78 -6.93 -96.59
CA ARG A 74 -12.75 -6.55 -95.61
C ARG A 74 -12.90 -5.10 -95.22
N ASP A 75 -13.06 -4.84 -93.95
CA ASP A 75 -13.06 -3.49 -93.37
C ASP A 75 -11.74 -3.24 -92.68
N PHE A 76 -11.31 -1.99 -92.72
CA PHE A 76 -10.04 -1.53 -92.20
C PHE A 76 -10.25 -0.25 -91.39
N TYR A 77 -9.45 -0.08 -90.35
CA TYR A 77 -9.23 1.21 -89.71
C TYR A 77 -8.48 2.13 -90.68
N THR A 78 -8.59 3.46 -90.54
CA THR A 78 -7.76 4.41 -91.32
C THR A 78 -6.26 4.24 -91.10
N SER A 79 -5.86 3.54 -90.04
CA SER A 79 -4.49 3.07 -89.78
C SER A 79 -4.03 1.88 -90.65
N TYR A 80 -4.83 1.45 -91.63
CA TYR A 80 -4.60 0.31 -92.54
C TYR A 80 -4.67 -1.07 -91.89
N GLN A 81 -4.92 -1.13 -90.59
CA GLN A 81 -5.14 -2.40 -89.89
C GLN A 81 -6.52 -2.94 -90.22
N LYS A 82 -6.64 -4.26 -90.38
CA LYS A 82 -7.95 -4.88 -90.58
C LYS A 82 -8.81 -4.59 -89.36
N GLN A 83 -10.07 -4.29 -89.59
CA GLN A 83 -11.10 -4.11 -88.58
C GLN A 83 -12.09 -5.27 -88.63
N TRP A 84 -12.45 -5.73 -89.83
CA TRP A 84 -13.38 -6.85 -90.00
C TRP A 84 -13.11 -7.59 -91.31
N ASP A 85 -13.39 -8.88 -91.31
CA ASP A 85 -13.25 -9.80 -92.42
C ASP A 85 -14.51 -10.68 -92.43
N GLY A 86 -15.30 -10.73 -93.49
CA GLY A 86 -16.46 -11.62 -93.52
C GLY A 86 -17.16 -11.68 -94.88
N TYR A 87 -18.39 -12.17 -94.91
CA TYR A 87 -19.18 -12.24 -96.14
C TYR A 87 -20.53 -11.56 -95.96
N LEU A 88 -21.02 -10.98 -97.05
CA LEU A 88 -22.32 -10.35 -97.14
C LEU A 88 -23.14 -11.09 -98.20
N SER A 89 -24.40 -11.42 -97.91
CA SER A 89 -25.35 -11.92 -98.91
C SER A 89 -26.11 -10.78 -99.59
N SER A 90 -26.19 -9.62 -98.93
CA SER A 90 -26.74 -8.36 -99.45
C SER A 90 -25.93 -7.18 -98.90
N PHE A 91 -25.78 -6.13 -99.70
CA PHE A 91 -25.09 -4.90 -99.31
C PHE A 91 -26.05 -3.78 -98.89
N ASP A 92 -27.26 -3.72 -99.45
CA ASP A 92 -28.27 -2.72 -99.11
C ASP A 92 -29.69 -3.35 -99.12
N PRO A 93 -30.27 -3.66 -97.94
CA PRO A 93 -29.65 -3.58 -96.61
C PRO A 93 -28.47 -4.55 -96.48
N GLU A 94 -27.53 -4.24 -95.60
CA GLU A 94 -26.39 -5.10 -95.30
C GLU A 94 -26.85 -6.36 -94.55
N ILE A 95 -26.57 -7.53 -95.11
CA ILE A 95 -26.91 -8.83 -94.51
C ILE A 95 -25.64 -9.67 -94.44
N LYS A 96 -25.11 -9.86 -93.24
CA LYS A 96 -23.94 -10.72 -92.97
C LYS A 96 -24.30 -12.21 -93.10
N GLU A 97 -23.40 -12.98 -93.70
CA GLU A 97 -23.57 -14.42 -93.94
C GLU A 97 -22.21 -15.13 -93.76
N GLY A 98 -22.19 -16.34 -93.21
CA GLY A 98 -20.96 -17.14 -93.03
C GLY A 98 -20.02 -16.65 -91.93
N GLU A 99 -18.75 -17.08 -92.00
CA GLU A 99 -17.72 -16.72 -91.02
C GLU A 99 -17.33 -15.24 -91.12
N ALA A 100 -17.22 -14.59 -89.96
CA ALA A 100 -16.79 -13.22 -89.80
C ALA A 100 -15.76 -13.11 -88.67
N ILE A 101 -14.71 -12.34 -88.88
CA ILE A 101 -13.60 -12.11 -87.95
C ILE A 101 -13.47 -10.61 -87.73
N SER A 102 -13.63 -10.17 -86.49
CA SER A 102 -13.33 -8.79 -86.08
C SER A 102 -11.91 -8.72 -85.53
N TYR A 103 -11.26 -7.58 -85.70
CA TYR A 103 -9.90 -7.34 -85.22
C TYR A 103 -9.82 -6.04 -84.42
N TYR A 104 -8.98 -6.05 -83.39
CA TYR A 104 -8.53 -4.84 -82.73
C TYR A 104 -7.62 -4.03 -83.66
N GLU A 105 -7.53 -2.71 -83.41
CA GLU A 105 -6.66 -1.83 -84.19
C GLU A 105 -5.16 -2.19 -84.09
N ASN A 106 -4.75 -2.96 -83.09
CA ASN A 106 -3.38 -3.51 -83.01
C ASN A 106 -3.14 -4.71 -83.96
N GLY A 107 -4.14 -5.09 -84.78
CA GLY A 107 -4.08 -6.16 -85.76
C GLY A 107 -4.42 -7.56 -85.22
N ARG A 108 -4.66 -7.73 -83.92
CA ARG A 108 -5.05 -9.01 -83.31
C ARG A 108 -6.54 -9.28 -83.48
N VAL A 109 -6.91 -10.55 -83.56
CA VAL A 109 -8.32 -10.97 -83.61
C VAL A 109 -9.02 -10.55 -82.32
N GLU A 110 -10.20 -9.95 -82.43
CA GLU A 110 -11.10 -9.62 -81.33
C GLU A 110 -12.17 -10.70 -81.18
N SER A 111 -12.80 -11.10 -82.28
CA SER A 111 -13.81 -12.16 -82.25
C SER A 111 -13.88 -12.90 -83.58
N LYS A 112 -14.34 -14.15 -83.51
CA LYS A 112 -14.75 -14.96 -84.67
C LYS A 112 -16.19 -15.37 -84.46
N ALA A 113 -17.07 -15.02 -85.38
CA ALA A 113 -18.50 -15.26 -85.32
C ALA A 113 -18.99 -15.87 -86.63
N PHE A 114 -20.03 -16.69 -86.57
CA PHE A 114 -20.72 -17.18 -87.76
C PHE A 114 -22.08 -16.50 -87.89
N TYR A 115 -22.41 -15.99 -89.07
CA TYR A 115 -23.67 -15.29 -89.35
C TYR A 115 -24.57 -16.09 -90.31
N LYS A 116 -25.87 -16.02 -90.09
CA LYS A 116 -26.91 -16.49 -91.02
C LYS A 116 -28.03 -15.46 -91.06
N GLN A 117 -28.32 -14.88 -92.23
CA GLN A 117 -29.31 -13.81 -92.39
C GLN A 117 -29.11 -12.66 -91.37
N ASN A 118 -27.87 -12.16 -91.28
CA ASN A 118 -27.47 -11.06 -90.40
C ASN A 118 -27.52 -11.33 -88.88
N LYS A 119 -27.82 -12.57 -88.46
CA LYS A 119 -27.80 -12.96 -87.04
C LYS A 119 -26.66 -13.93 -86.75
N MET A 120 -26.02 -13.80 -85.60
CA MET A 120 -25.01 -14.76 -85.14
C MET A 120 -25.66 -16.13 -84.91
N ASN A 121 -25.18 -17.14 -85.63
CA ASN A 121 -25.73 -18.49 -85.64
C ASN A 121 -24.61 -19.50 -85.95
N GLY A 122 -24.07 -20.16 -84.93
CA GLY A 122 -22.92 -21.04 -85.02
C GLY A 122 -21.86 -20.76 -83.95
N PRO A 123 -20.62 -21.28 -84.11
CA PRO A 123 -19.57 -21.08 -83.12
C PRO A 123 -19.15 -19.61 -83.01
N TYR A 124 -18.85 -19.19 -81.79
CA TYR A 124 -18.42 -17.83 -81.45
C TYR A 124 -17.19 -17.90 -80.55
N PHE A 125 -16.18 -17.10 -80.85
CA PHE A 125 -14.93 -16.99 -80.09
C PHE A 125 -14.65 -15.51 -79.82
N TYR A 126 -14.22 -15.20 -78.60
CA TYR A 126 -13.84 -13.86 -78.18
C TYR A 126 -12.42 -13.89 -77.61
N PHE A 127 -11.59 -12.93 -78.03
CA PHE A 127 -10.19 -12.82 -77.66
C PHE A 127 -9.93 -11.45 -77.02
N SER A 128 -8.99 -11.39 -76.07
CA SER A 128 -8.55 -10.12 -75.47
C SER A 128 -7.67 -9.30 -76.43
N LYS A 129 -7.39 -8.04 -76.07
CA LYS A 129 -6.41 -7.19 -76.79
C LYS A 129 -5.00 -7.78 -76.80
N SER A 130 -4.67 -8.65 -75.85
CA SER A 130 -3.41 -9.40 -75.81
C SER A 130 -3.38 -10.60 -76.77
N GLY A 131 -4.54 -11.01 -77.31
CA GLY A 131 -4.70 -12.12 -78.24
C GLY A 131 -5.03 -13.46 -77.57
N VAL A 132 -5.32 -13.46 -76.27
CA VAL A 132 -5.71 -14.65 -75.50
C VAL A 132 -7.19 -14.93 -75.71
N LEU A 133 -7.59 -16.17 -75.99
CA LEU A 133 -9.00 -16.57 -76.03
C LEU A 133 -9.60 -16.38 -74.63
N THR A 134 -10.66 -15.58 -74.50
CA THR A 134 -11.31 -15.27 -73.21
C THR A 134 -12.70 -15.87 -73.10
N SER A 135 -13.38 -16.15 -74.21
CA SER A 135 -14.58 -17.00 -74.19
C SER A 135 -14.86 -17.67 -75.53
N GLU A 136 -15.56 -18.81 -75.48
CA GLU A 136 -16.06 -19.50 -76.67
C GLU A 136 -17.40 -20.20 -76.38
N GLY A 137 -18.21 -20.39 -77.42
CA GLY A 137 -19.47 -21.11 -77.32
C GLY A 137 -20.26 -21.11 -78.63
N THR A 138 -21.57 -21.39 -78.55
CA THR A 138 -22.45 -21.44 -79.72
C THR A 138 -23.56 -20.39 -79.63
N MET A 139 -23.69 -19.59 -80.68
CA MET A 139 -24.78 -18.61 -80.84
C MET A 139 -25.92 -19.20 -81.66
N LEU A 140 -27.16 -18.89 -81.30
CA LEU A 140 -28.36 -19.19 -82.06
C LEU A 140 -29.22 -17.93 -82.16
N ASN A 141 -29.22 -17.29 -83.34
CA ASN A 141 -29.95 -16.05 -83.62
C ASN A 141 -29.64 -14.94 -82.60
N ASP A 142 -28.36 -14.58 -82.47
CA ASP A 142 -27.82 -13.55 -81.56
C ASP A 142 -27.92 -13.87 -80.06
N SER A 143 -28.39 -15.06 -79.70
CA SER A 143 -28.49 -15.53 -78.32
C SER A 143 -27.52 -16.66 -78.04
N SER A 144 -26.82 -16.64 -76.91
CA SER A 144 -25.94 -17.76 -76.53
C SER A 144 -26.76 -19.01 -76.19
N THR A 145 -26.28 -20.18 -76.59
CA THR A 145 -26.93 -21.47 -76.35
C THR A 145 -25.91 -22.60 -76.16
N GLY A 146 -26.27 -23.61 -75.37
CA GLY A 146 -25.42 -24.77 -75.14
C GLY A 146 -24.24 -24.46 -74.22
N VAL A 147 -23.13 -25.19 -74.35
CA VAL A 147 -21.96 -25.01 -73.47
C VAL A 147 -21.14 -23.80 -73.92
N TRP A 148 -20.89 -22.91 -72.96
CA TRP A 148 -20.04 -21.75 -73.06
C TRP A 148 -18.84 -21.91 -72.12
N LYS A 149 -17.67 -21.49 -72.57
CA LYS A 149 -16.43 -21.56 -71.80
C LYS A 149 -15.83 -20.17 -71.68
N HIS A 150 -15.29 -19.86 -70.51
CA HIS A 150 -14.59 -18.62 -70.22
C HIS A 150 -13.22 -18.90 -69.64
N TYR A 151 -12.24 -18.13 -70.12
CA TYR A 151 -10.82 -18.31 -69.85
C TYR A 151 -10.24 -17.04 -69.21
N ARG A 152 -9.25 -17.20 -68.33
CA ARG A 152 -8.54 -16.10 -67.67
C ARG A 152 -7.62 -15.41 -68.67
N GLU A 153 -7.59 -14.07 -68.64
CA GLU A 153 -6.76 -13.31 -69.59
C GLU A 153 -5.27 -13.45 -69.29
N GLU A 154 -4.91 -13.69 -68.02
CA GLU A 154 -3.52 -13.74 -67.55
C GLU A 154 -2.75 -14.96 -68.09
N ASP A 155 -3.38 -16.13 -68.16
CA ASP A 155 -2.73 -17.40 -68.49
C ASP A 155 -3.51 -18.28 -69.49
N GLY A 156 -4.71 -17.87 -69.90
CA GLY A 156 -5.59 -18.64 -70.79
C GLY A 156 -6.23 -19.87 -70.14
N SER A 157 -6.14 -20.03 -68.82
CA SER A 157 -6.75 -21.16 -68.11
C SER A 157 -8.28 -21.04 -68.07
N LEU A 158 -8.98 -22.16 -68.23
CA LEU A 158 -10.44 -22.24 -68.12
C LEU A 158 -10.84 -21.93 -66.66
N TYR A 159 -11.74 -20.97 -66.44
CA TYR A 159 -12.27 -20.68 -65.08
C TYR A 159 -13.77 -20.91 -64.95
N LEU A 160 -14.51 -21.00 -66.07
CA LEU A 160 -15.94 -21.28 -66.08
C LEU A 160 -16.32 -22.05 -67.34
N GLU A 161 -17.02 -23.17 -67.15
CA GLU A 161 -17.75 -23.89 -68.19
C GLU A 161 -19.22 -23.96 -67.78
N CYS A 162 -20.13 -23.43 -68.60
CA CYS A 162 -21.53 -23.31 -68.24
C CYS A 162 -22.48 -23.53 -69.42
N GLU A 163 -23.67 -24.05 -69.15
CA GLU A 163 -24.77 -24.12 -70.12
C GLU A 163 -25.54 -22.81 -70.14
N THR A 164 -25.76 -22.24 -71.33
CA THR A 164 -26.43 -20.95 -71.49
C THR A 164 -27.74 -21.05 -72.28
N LYS A 165 -28.65 -20.13 -71.99
CA LYS A 165 -29.89 -19.89 -72.73
C LYS A 165 -30.14 -18.39 -72.79
N GLY A 166 -29.80 -17.75 -73.91
CA GLY A 166 -29.85 -16.29 -74.05
C GLY A 166 -28.66 -15.63 -73.35
N SER A 167 -28.87 -14.58 -72.57
CA SER A 167 -27.80 -13.91 -71.80
C SER A 167 -27.59 -14.51 -70.39
N PHE A 168 -28.19 -15.68 -70.12
CA PHE A 168 -28.22 -16.29 -68.80
C PHE A 168 -27.61 -17.69 -68.82
N ILE A 169 -26.91 -18.03 -67.75
CA ILE A 169 -26.56 -19.40 -67.40
C ILE A 169 -27.85 -20.12 -66.99
N HIS A 170 -28.15 -21.21 -67.71
CA HIS A 170 -29.35 -22.02 -67.54
C HIS A 170 -29.01 -23.48 -67.84
N GLY A 171 -28.63 -24.22 -66.80
CA GLY A 171 -28.14 -25.59 -66.89
C GLY A 171 -26.93 -25.81 -65.98
N LYS A 172 -26.08 -26.77 -66.31
CA LYS A 172 -24.88 -27.08 -65.52
C LYS A 172 -23.86 -25.95 -65.62
N ALA A 173 -23.25 -25.59 -64.49
CA ALA A 173 -22.14 -24.64 -64.45
C ALA A 173 -21.02 -25.14 -63.53
N THR A 174 -19.78 -25.00 -63.99
CA THR A 174 -18.57 -25.51 -63.33
C THR A 174 -17.50 -24.44 -63.35
N TRP A 175 -17.04 -24.02 -62.17
CA TRP A 175 -15.92 -23.10 -62.00
C TRP A 175 -14.65 -23.87 -61.70
N TYR A 176 -13.51 -23.33 -62.11
CA TYR A 176 -12.20 -23.95 -61.94
C TYR A 176 -11.21 -23.01 -61.22
N HIS A 177 -10.38 -23.61 -60.37
CA HIS A 177 -9.22 -22.98 -59.76
C HIS A 177 -8.15 -22.68 -60.83
N PRO A 178 -7.19 -21.76 -60.59
CA PRO A 178 -6.10 -21.49 -61.54
C PRO A 178 -5.27 -22.72 -61.91
N ASN A 179 -5.22 -23.73 -61.05
CA ASN A 179 -4.53 -25.01 -61.32
C ASN A 179 -5.33 -25.99 -62.21
N GLY A 180 -6.50 -25.58 -62.72
CA GLY A 180 -7.36 -26.38 -63.59
C GLY A 180 -8.26 -27.40 -62.89
N LYS A 181 -8.17 -27.55 -61.55
CA LYS A 181 -9.10 -28.39 -60.79
C LYS A 181 -10.43 -27.68 -60.56
N MET A 182 -11.52 -28.44 -60.43
CA MET A 182 -12.84 -27.87 -60.16
C MET A 182 -12.83 -27.10 -58.84
N ALA A 183 -13.38 -25.89 -58.83
CA ALA A 183 -13.61 -25.07 -57.64
C ALA A 183 -15.05 -25.21 -57.15
N SER A 184 -16.01 -25.26 -58.06
CA SER A 184 -17.41 -25.53 -57.74
C SER A 184 -18.18 -26.06 -58.95
N THR A 185 -19.25 -26.79 -58.70
CA THR A 185 -20.16 -27.26 -59.76
C THR A 185 -21.58 -27.43 -59.24
N GLY A 186 -22.56 -27.15 -60.09
CA GLY A 186 -23.98 -27.32 -59.80
C GLY A 186 -24.85 -26.86 -60.96
N ILE A 187 -26.15 -26.77 -60.72
CA ILE A 187 -27.13 -26.27 -61.70
C ILE A 187 -27.43 -24.81 -61.41
N GLN A 188 -27.50 -23.98 -62.44
CA GLN A 188 -28.10 -22.65 -62.39
C GLN A 188 -29.34 -22.59 -63.26
N GLN A 189 -30.35 -21.85 -62.82
CA GLN A 189 -31.47 -21.44 -63.64
C GLN A 189 -31.55 -19.92 -63.62
N TRP A 190 -31.36 -19.30 -64.80
CA TRP A 190 -31.40 -17.85 -64.96
C TRP A 190 -30.37 -17.13 -64.05
N ASN A 191 -29.12 -17.57 -64.10
CA ASN A 191 -27.99 -17.11 -63.27
C ASN A 191 -28.10 -17.39 -61.76
N LYS A 192 -29.16 -18.03 -61.27
CA LYS A 192 -29.34 -18.38 -59.86
C LYS A 192 -29.05 -19.84 -59.60
N ARG A 193 -28.33 -20.16 -58.53
CA ARG A 193 -28.02 -21.53 -58.11
C ARG A 193 -29.29 -22.30 -57.74
N GLN A 194 -29.37 -23.53 -58.22
CA GLN A 194 -30.46 -24.48 -57.96
C GLN A 194 -29.91 -25.88 -57.66
N GLY A 195 -30.61 -26.62 -56.81
CA GLY A 195 -30.29 -28.01 -56.49
C GLY A 195 -28.93 -28.16 -55.81
N LEU A 196 -28.32 -29.33 -55.98
CA LEU A 196 -27.08 -29.67 -55.29
C LEU A 196 -25.87 -28.97 -55.93
N TRP A 197 -25.08 -28.33 -55.08
CA TRP A 197 -23.81 -27.71 -55.40
C TRP A 197 -22.69 -28.35 -54.59
N LYS A 198 -21.56 -28.55 -55.25
CA LYS A 198 -20.33 -29.02 -54.62
C LYS A 198 -19.26 -27.95 -54.78
N PHE A 199 -18.54 -27.69 -53.71
CA PHE A 199 -17.38 -26.80 -53.66
C PHE A 199 -16.16 -27.62 -53.26
N TYR A 200 -15.00 -27.29 -53.82
CA TYR A 200 -13.77 -28.05 -53.62
C TYR A 200 -12.62 -27.14 -53.19
N TYR A 201 -11.70 -27.69 -52.40
CA TYR A 201 -10.40 -27.10 -52.13
C TYR A 201 -9.52 -27.10 -53.39
N GLU A 202 -8.42 -26.34 -53.39
CA GLU A 202 -7.49 -26.29 -54.53
C GLU A 202 -6.86 -27.66 -54.85
N ASP A 203 -6.76 -28.56 -53.88
CA ASP A 203 -6.27 -29.92 -54.07
C ASP A 203 -7.30 -30.86 -54.75
N GLY A 204 -8.56 -30.42 -54.89
CA GLY A 204 -9.67 -31.15 -55.47
C GLY A 204 -10.52 -31.94 -54.47
N LYS A 205 -10.19 -31.93 -53.17
CA LYS A 205 -11.05 -32.54 -52.14
C LYS A 205 -12.33 -31.72 -51.95
N THR A 206 -13.41 -32.40 -51.61
CA THR A 206 -14.70 -31.73 -51.35
C THR A 206 -14.57 -30.85 -50.12
N LYS A 207 -14.93 -29.58 -50.25
CA LYS A 207 -15.01 -28.60 -49.17
C LYS A 207 -16.43 -28.54 -48.61
N THR A 208 -17.41 -28.41 -49.50
CA THR A 208 -18.81 -28.24 -49.09
C THR A 208 -19.76 -28.90 -50.07
N ILE A 209 -20.83 -29.50 -49.56
CA ILE A 209 -21.99 -29.94 -50.34
C ILE A 209 -23.21 -29.21 -49.79
N SER A 210 -23.91 -28.49 -50.65
CA SER A 210 -25.05 -27.64 -50.26
C SER A 210 -26.17 -27.76 -51.29
N THR A 211 -27.41 -27.59 -50.86
CA THR A 211 -28.57 -27.53 -51.77
C THR A 211 -29.07 -26.10 -51.85
N TYR A 212 -29.24 -25.57 -53.06
CA TYR A 212 -29.70 -24.19 -53.28
C TYR A 212 -31.09 -24.14 -53.90
N LYS A 213 -31.85 -23.11 -53.54
CA LYS A 213 -33.07 -22.68 -54.22
C LYS A 213 -33.00 -21.17 -54.41
N ASN A 214 -32.88 -20.72 -55.67
CA ASN A 214 -32.74 -19.30 -56.02
C ASN A 214 -31.60 -18.59 -55.24
N ASP A 215 -30.41 -19.18 -55.23
CA ASP A 215 -29.20 -18.73 -54.52
C ASP A 215 -29.18 -18.85 -52.99
N LEU A 216 -30.31 -19.17 -52.35
CA LEU A 216 -30.41 -19.42 -50.91
C LEU A 216 -30.18 -20.90 -50.61
N ASN A 217 -29.45 -21.24 -49.54
CA ASN A 217 -29.31 -22.62 -49.09
C ASN A 217 -30.69 -23.15 -48.62
N ASN A 218 -31.16 -24.20 -49.25
CA ASN A 218 -32.47 -24.80 -49.00
C ASN A 218 -32.37 -26.32 -49.20
N GLY A 219 -32.07 -27.03 -48.13
CA GLY A 219 -31.87 -28.49 -48.11
C GLY A 219 -30.59 -28.92 -47.38
N PRO A 220 -30.11 -30.14 -47.64
CA PRO A 220 -28.93 -30.72 -46.98
C PRO A 220 -27.65 -29.88 -47.12
N TRP A 221 -26.86 -29.88 -46.06
CA TRP A 221 -25.56 -29.23 -45.91
C TRP A 221 -24.52 -30.20 -45.34
N ALA A 222 -23.31 -30.17 -45.89
CA ALA A 222 -22.14 -30.84 -45.33
C ALA A 222 -20.89 -29.98 -45.57
N LEU A 223 -20.08 -29.80 -44.53
CA LEU A 223 -18.77 -29.15 -44.58
C LEU A 223 -17.68 -30.16 -44.23
N TYR A 224 -16.59 -30.16 -44.97
CA TYR A 224 -15.42 -31.00 -44.76
C TYR A 224 -14.19 -30.11 -44.55
N ASN A 225 -13.23 -30.58 -43.74
CA ASN A 225 -11.93 -29.92 -43.59
C ASN A 225 -10.95 -30.31 -44.73
N GLU A 226 -9.73 -29.76 -44.71
CA GLU A 226 -8.70 -30.02 -45.74
C GLU A 226 -8.22 -31.47 -45.78
N ASP A 227 -8.42 -32.23 -44.69
CA ASP A 227 -8.14 -33.67 -44.65
C ASP A 227 -9.26 -34.52 -45.27
N GLY A 228 -10.40 -33.90 -45.59
CA GLY A 228 -11.60 -34.58 -46.11
C GLY A 228 -12.48 -35.18 -45.02
N ILE A 229 -12.27 -34.80 -43.76
CA ILE A 229 -13.09 -35.21 -42.62
C ILE A 229 -14.30 -34.28 -42.53
N GLN A 230 -15.50 -34.83 -42.42
CA GLN A 230 -16.73 -34.06 -42.26
C GLN A 230 -16.73 -33.37 -40.89
N VAL A 231 -16.83 -32.04 -40.87
CA VAL A 231 -16.84 -31.21 -39.66
C VAL A 231 -18.23 -30.64 -39.34
N GLU A 232 -19.11 -30.54 -40.33
CA GLU A 232 -20.51 -30.14 -40.14
C GLU A 232 -21.46 -30.95 -41.03
N LYS A 233 -22.66 -31.20 -40.50
CA LYS A 233 -23.75 -31.84 -41.21
C LYS A 233 -25.09 -31.30 -40.71
N GLY A 234 -25.99 -30.96 -41.63
CA GLY A 234 -27.31 -30.47 -41.26
C GLY A 234 -28.16 -30.13 -42.47
N ALA A 235 -29.12 -29.23 -42.28
CA ALA A 235 -29.92 -28.67 -43.35
C ALA A 235 -30.19 -27.18 -43.13
N HIS A 236 -30.46 -26.48 -44.22
CA HIS A 236 -30.92 -25.09 -44.22
C HIS A 236 -32.31 -24.98 -44.85
N LEU A 237 -33.07 -23.98 -44.41
CA LEU A 237 -34.28 -23.50 -45.07
C LEU A 237 -34.09 -22.00 -45.29
N ASP A 238 -33.91 -21.59 -46.54
CA ASP A 238 -33.70 -20.20 -46.94
C ASP A 238 -32.55 -19.52 -46.16
N ASP A 239 -31.38 -20.16 -46.17
CA ASP A 239 -30.14 -19.79 -45.44
C ASP A 239 -30.19 -19.91 -43.91
N GLU A 240 -31.34 -20.25 -43.31
CA GLU A 240 -31.43 -20.51 -41.87
C GLU A 240 -31.22 -22.00 -41.55
N ALA A 241 -30.35 -22.31 -40.59
CA ALA A 241 -30.17 -23.67 -40.10
C ALA A 241 -31.50 -24.25 -39.58
N THR A 242 -31.81 -25.49 -39.98
CA THR A 242 -33.03 -26.20 -39.60
C THR A 242 -32.79 -27.70 -39.44
N GLY A 243 -33.59 -28.35 -38.58
CA GLY A 243 -33.51 -29.80 -38.34
C GLY A 243 -32.29 -30.19 -37.50
N ILE A 244 -31.91 -31.47 -37.55
CA ILE A 244 -30.77 -31.99 -36.78
C ILE A 244 -29.46 -31.50 -37.39
N TRP A 245 -28.61 -30.93 -36.54
CA TRP A 245 -27.24 -30.59 -36.87
C TRP A 245 -26.27 -31.46 -36.07
N GLU A 246 -25.18 -31.83 -36.72
CA GLU A 246 -24.06 -32.56 -36.16
C GLU A 246 -22.78 -31.79 -36.48
N TYR A 247 -22.00 -31.55 -35.44
CA TYR A 247 -20.67 -30.93 -35.54
C TYR A 247 -19.64 -31.95 -35.08
N TYR A 248 -18.50 -32.00 -35.75
CA TYR A 248 -17.44 -32.95 -35.47
C TYR A 248 -16.13 -32.21 -35.13
N PHE A 249 -15.27 -32.85 -34.35
CA PHE A 249 -13.89 -32.43 -34.15
C PHE A 249 -13.05 -32.73 -35.40
N ASP A 250 -11.85 -32.15 -35.51
CA ASP A 250 -10.93 -32.41 -36.64
C ASP A 250 -10.50 -33.89 -36.74
N ASN A 251 -10.64 -34.65 -35.64
CA ASN A 251 -10.40 -36.10 -35.62
C ASN A 251 -11.62 -36.95 -36.08
N GLY A 252 -12.71 -36.31 -36.50
CA GLY A 252 -13.94 -36.95 -36.98
C GLY A 252 -14.89 -37.44 -35.88
N LYS A 253 -14.58 -37.25 -34.59
CA LYS A 253 -15.51 -37.58 -33.50
C LYS A 253 -16.58 -36.51 -33.35
N LEU A 254 -17.79 -36.93 -32.97
CA LEU A 254 -18.90 -36.01 -32.72
C LEU A 254 -18.54 -35.03 -31.60
N LYS A 255 -18.72 -33.74 -31.87
CA LYS A 255 -18.46 -32.61 -30.95
C LYS A 255 -19.76 -32.12 -30.33
N SER A 256 -20.81 -32.02 -31.12
CA SER A 256 -22.14 -31.68 -30.63
C SER A 256 -23.24 -32.06 -31.62
N THR A 257 -24.44 -32.31 -31.11
CA THR A 257 -25.63 -32.51 -31.93
C THR A 257 -26.88 -31.96 -31.27
N GLY A 258 -27.83 -31.48 -32.06
CA GLY A 258 -29.12 -31.00 -31.59
C GLY A 258 -29.94 -30.44 -32.75
N HIS A 259 -31.12 -29.90 -32.45
CA HIS A 259 -32.00 -29.34 -33.47
C HIS A 259 -31.83 -27.83 -33.60
N PHE A 260 -31.96 -27.34 -34.83
CA PHE A 260 -32.18 -25.93 -35.12
C PHE A 260 -33.59 -25.68 -35.60
N ARG A 261 -34.16 -24.54 -35.20
CA ARG A 261 -35.41 -24.00 -35.71
C ARG A 261 -35.22 -22.51 -35.98
N LYS A 262 -35.42 -22.09 -37.24
CA LYS A 262 -35.21 -20.70 -37.67
C LYS A 262 -33.83 -20.13 -37.28
N GLY A 263 -32.78 -20.91 -37.52
CA GLY A 263 -31.40 -20.50 -37.21
C GLY A 263 -31.01 -20.53 -35.73
N LYS A 264 -31.93 -20.85 -34.80
CA LYS A 264 -31.64 -20.94 -33.36
C LYS A 264 -31.62 -22.39 -32.88
N LYS A 265 -30.77 -22.68 -31.89
CA LYS A 265 -30.76 -23.98 -31.19
C LYS A 265 -32.10 -24.20 -30.48
N GLU A 266 -32.71 -25.34 -30.71
CA GLU A 266 -34.02 -25.71 -30.17
C GLU A 266 -34.01 -27.19 -29.74
N GLY A 267 -34.73 -27.52 -28.67
CA GLY A 267 -34.87 -28.89 -28.17
C GLY A 267 -33.59 -29.45 -27.57
N HIS A 268 -33.46 -30.77 -27.55
CA HIS A 268 -32.38 -31.44 -26.84
C HIS A 268 -31.04 -31.37 -27.57
N TRP A 269 -30.01 -30.85 -26.88
CA TRP A 269 -28.65 -30.72 -27.35
C TRP A 269 -27.69 -31.59 -26.54
N LYS A 270 -26.70 -32.16 -27.23
CA LYS A 270 -25.61 -32.95 -26.64
C LYS A 270 -24.28 -32.38 -27.08
N TYR A 271 -23.34 -32.30 -26.15
CA TYR A 271 -21.97 -31.84 -26.37
C TYR A 271 -21.02 -32.90 -25.85
N TYR A 272 -19.91 -33.12 -26.55
CA TYR A 272 -18.95 -34.17 -26.25
C TYR A 272 -17.55 -33.59 -26.04
N TYR A 273 -16.73 -34.31 -25.29
CA TYR A 273 -15.28 -34.11 -25.24
C TYR A 273 -14.61 -34.72 -26.48
N ASP A 274 -13.38 -34.31 -26.76
CA ASP A 274 -12.52 -34.87 -27.82
C ASP A 274 -12.20 -36.37 -27.64
N ASN A 275 -12.29 -36.88 -26.41
CA ASN A 275 -12.21 -38.30 -26.11
C ASN A 275 -13.46 -39.08 -26.56
N GLY A 276 -14.57 -38.40 -26.85
CA GLY A 276 -15.86 -38.96 -27.28
C GLY A 276 -16.87 -39.17 -26.15
N GLN A 277 -16.52 -38.87 -24.90
CA GLN A 277 -17.46 -38.91 -23.78
C GLN A 277 -18.36 -37.67 -23.78
N LEU A 278 -19.57 -37.81 -23.25
CA LEU A 278 -20.51 -36.71 -23.11
C LEU A 278 -19.92 -35.66 -22.15
N LYS A 279 -20.04 -34.39 -22.53
CA LYS A 279 -19.60 -33.22 -21.77
C LYS A 279 -20.79 -32.52 -21.12
N SER A 280 -21.87 -32.35 -21.88
CA SER A 280 -23.12 -31.82 -21.36
C SER A 280 -24.29 -32.19 -22.26
N GLU A 281 -25.49 -32.23 -21.68
CA GLU A 281 -26.75 -32.33 -22.42
C GLU A 281 -27.89 -31.62 -21.70
N GLY A 282 -28.88 -31.16 -22.47
CA GLY A 282 -30.05 -30.47 -21.97
C GLY A 282 -30.83 -29.82 -23.10
N ASP A 283 -31.93 -29.15 -22.77
CA ASP A 283 -32.78 -28.52 -23.77
C ASP A 283 -32.39 -27.06 -24.02
N ASN A 284 -32.50 -26.62 -25.27
CA ASN A 284 -32.40 -25.24 -25.68
C ASN A 284 -33.78 -24.74 -26.11
N ILE A 285 -34.17 -23.55 -25.65
CA ILE A 285 -35.38 -22.85 -26.09
C ILE A 285 -34.94 -21.51 -26.65
N ASP A 286 -35.29 -21.22 -27.90
CA ASP A 286 -34.99 -19.94 -28.54
C ASP A 286 -33.50 -19.57 -28.55
N GLY A 287 -32.62 -20.58 -28.62
CA GLY A 287 -31.17 -20.42 -28.64
C GLY A 287 -30.50 -20.39 -27.26
N LYS A 288 -31.27 -20.36 -26.16
CA LYS A 288 -30.75 -20.35 -24.79
C LYS A 288 -30.93 -21.69 -24.10
N GLU A 289 -30.02 -22.05 -23.21
CA GLU A 289 -30.12 -23.25 -22.39
C GLU A 289 -31.29 -23.08 -21.40
N SER A 290 -32.22 -24.04 -21.37
CA SER A 290 -33.41 -24.00 -20.51
C SER A 290 -33.89 -25.40 -20.12
N GLY A 291 -34.49 -25.54 -18.94
CA GLY A 291 -34.89 -26.84 -18.40
C GLY A 291 -33.72 -27.58 -17.76
N THR A 292 -33.82 -28.90 -17.64
CA THR A 292 -32.79 -29.70 -16.95
C THR A 292 -31.54 -29.86 -17.81
N TRP A 293 -30.40 -29.48 -17.25
CA TRP A 293 -29.08 -29.68 -17.84
C TRP A 293 -28.22 -30.60 -16.97
N VAL A 294 -27.43 -31.43 -17.63
CA VAL A 294 -26.46 -32.33 -17.01
C VAL A 294 -25.10 -32.07 -17.63
N TYR A 295 -24.10 -31.87 -16.78
CA TYR A 295 -22.70 -31.70 -17.13
C TYR A 295 -21.94 -32.90 -16.60
N TYR A 296 -20.94 -33.35 -17.34
CA TYR A 296 -20.17 -34.55 -17.06
C TYR A 296 -18.69 -34.22 -16.98
N HIS A 297 -17.98 -34.92 -16.11
CA HIS A 297 -16.52 -34.93 -16.06
C HIS A 297 -15.92 -35.65 -17.28
N LYS A 298 -14.64 -35.42 -17.57
CA LYS A 298 -13.89 -36.13 -18.63
C LYS A 298 -13.77 -37.65 -18.45
N ASN A 299 -14.20 -38.17 -17.29
CA ASN A 299 -14.26 -39.60 -16.99
C ASN A 299 -15.68 -40.20 -17.19
N GLY A 300 -16.66 -39.38 -17.58
CA GLY A 300 -18.04 -39.77 -17.88
C GLY A 300 -18.99 -39.74 -16.68
N LYS A 301 -18.51 -39.43 -15.46
CA LYS A 301 -19.38 -39.24 -14.29
C LYS A 301 -20.03 -37.86 -14.32
N VAL A 302 -21.22 -37.73 -13.75
CA VAL A 302 -21.89 -36.42 -13.62
C VAL A 302 -21.01 -35.48 -12.81
N GLN A 303 -20.82 -34.26 -13.32
CA GLN A 303 -20.14 -33.15 -12.67
C GLN A 303 -21.15 -32.20 -12.02
N ALA A 304 -22.23 -31.90 -12.74
CA ALA A 304 -23.30 -31.04 -12.23
C ALA A 304 -24.61 -31.37 -12.91
N LYS A 305 -25.73 -31.15 -12.23
CA LYS A 305 -27.06 -31.20 -12.85
C LYS A 305 -28.01 -30.25 -12.13
N GLY A 306 -28.93 -29.65 -12.88
CA GLY A 306 -29.97 -28.78 -12.34
C GLY A 306 -30.76 -28.11 -13.45
N GLU A 307 -31.60 -27.13 -13.08
CA GLU A 307 -32.41 -26.38 -14.05
C GLU A 307 -31.72 -25.08 -14.49
N LEU A 308 -31.79 -24.79 -15.79
CA LEU A 308 -31.45 -23.50 -16.37
C LEU A 308 -32.73 -22.78 -16.80
N LEU A 309 -32.75 -21.46 -16.66
CA LEU A 309 -33.77 -20.59 -17.23
C LEU A 309 -33.06 -19.47 -17.99
N GLU A 310 -33.13 -19.50 -19.31
CA GLU A 310 -32.45 -18.52 -20.18
C GLU A 310 -30.95 -18.37 -19.88
N ASP A 311 -30.20 -19.48 -19.84
CA ASP A 311 -28.76 -19.55 -19.53
C ASP A 311 -28.39 -19.29 -18.05
N LEU A 312 -29.36 -19.01 -17.16
CA LEU A 312 -29.13 -18.75 -15.73
C LEU A 312 -29.50 -19.97 -14.87
N TYR A 313 -28.72 -20.27 -13.85
CA TYR A 313 -29.05 -21.30 -12.86
C TYR A 313 -30.35 -20.95 -12.13
N GLN A 314 -31.26 -21.92 -12.11
CA GLN A 314 -32.57 -21.83 -11.48
C GLN A 314 -32.88 -23.15 -10.77
N GLY A 315 -33.64 -23.09 -9.68
CA GLY A 315 -34.09 -24.30 -9.01
C GLY A 315 -32.95 -25.09 -8.34
N GLN A 316 -33.19 -26.39 -8.14
CA GLN A 316 -32.25 -27.28 -7.45
C GLN A 316 -31.06 -27.65 -8.34
N TRP A 317 -29.86 -27.49 -7.80
CA TRP A 317 -28.61 -27.89 -8.41
C TRP A 317 -27.86 -28.88 -7.54
N SER A 318 -27.19 -29.84 -8.17
CA SER A 318 -26.29 -30.80 -7.53
C SER A 318 -24.97 -30.83 -8.28
N PHE A 319 -23.87 -30.70 -7.56
CA PHE A 319 -22.50 -30.74 -8.06
C PHE A 319 -21.78 -31.92 -7.42
N TYR A 320 -20.90 -32.56 -8.19
CA TYR A 320 -20.26 -33.82 -7.82
C TYR A 320 -18.76 -33.77 -8.07
N PHE A 321 -17.98 -34.38 -7.18
CA PHE A 321 -16.55 -34.60 -7.36
C PHE A 321 -16.27 -35.58 -8.51
N ASP A 322 -15.05 -35.61 -9.02
CA ASP A 322 -14.59 -36.55 -10.07
C ASP A 322 -14.77 -38.03 -9.65
N ASN A 323 -14.82 -38.31 -8.35
CA ASN A 323 -15.09 -39.65 -7.81
C ASN A 323 -16.58 -40.05 -7.88
N GLY A 324 -17.49 -39.11 -8.18
CA GLY A 324 -18.94 -39.27 -8.27
C GLY A 324 -19.72 -39.00 -6.99
N GLN A 325 -19.04 -38.67 -5.87
CA GLN A 325 -19.68 -38.25 -4.63
C GLN A 325 -20.23 -36.83 -4.76
N LEU A 326 -21.34 -36.54 -4.09
CA LEU A 326 -21.93 -35.21 -4.05
C LEU A 326 -20.95 -34.24 -3.39
N GLU A 327 -20.64 -33.13 -4.04
CA GLU A 327 -19.79 -32.04 -3.51
C GLU A 327 -20.66 -30.99 -2.82
N ARG A 328 -21.73 -30.57 -3.49
CA ARG A 328 -22.68 -29.61 -2.95
C ARG A 328 -24.01 -29.66 -3.68
N ALA A 329 -25.08 -29.31 -2.99
CA ALA A 329 -26.40 -29.17 -3.59
C ALA A 329 -27.19 -28.06 -2.90
N GLY A 330 -28.09 -27.42 -3.64
CA GLY A 330 -28.98 -26.39 -3.11
C GLY A 330 -29.71 -25.67 -4.23
N ASN A 331 -30.43 -24.60 -3.88
CA ASN A 331 -31.29 -23.89 -4.82
C ASN A 331 -30.64 -22.60 -5.34
N TYR A 332 -30.81 -22.34 -6.64
CA TYR A 332 -30.50 -21.08 -7.28
C TYR A 332 -31.78 -20.33 -7.66
N THR A 333 -31.73 -19.00 -7.53
CA THR A 333 -32.73 -18.08 -8.09
C THR A 333 -31.99 -17.13 -9.01
N LYS A 334 -32.04 -17.37 -10.33
CA LYS A 334 -31.32 -16.60 -11.37
C LYS A 334 -29.85 -16.34 -11.02
N ASP A 335 -29.05 -17.41 -10.95
CA ASP A 335 -27.62 -17.43 -10.56
C ASP A 335 -27.30 -17.08 -9.10
N SER A 336 -28.24 -16.57 -8.31
CA SER A 336 -28.03 -16.32 -6.88
C SER A 336 -28.30 -17.56 -6.04
N LEU A 337 -27.36 -17.94 -5.17
CA LEU A 337 -27.59 -18.95 -4.13
C LEU A 337 -28.74 -18.46 -3.25
N ASP A 338 -29.78 -19.29 -3.10
CA ASP A 338 -30.99 -18.93 -2.38
C ASP A 338 -31.55 -20.15 -1.64
N GLY A 339 -31.91 -19.97 -0.36
CA GLY A 339 -32.35 -21.05 0.50
C GLY A 339 -31.22 -21.99 0.96
N HIS A 340 -31.59 -23.24 1.17
CA HIS A 340 -30.76 -24.25 1.83
C HIS A 340 -29.73 -24.87 0.87
N TRP A 341 -28.50 -25.01 1.37
CA TRP A 341 -27.34 -25.53 0.66
C TRP A 341 -26.57 -26.50 1.55
N ASN A 342 -26.30 -27.70 1.04
CA ASN A 342 -25.42 -28.67 1.67
C ASN A 342 -24.10 -28.77 0.91
N TYR A 343 -23.00 -28.81 1.64
CA TYR A 343 -21.65 -29.04 1.13
C TYR A 343 -21.09 -30.27 1.81
N TYR A 344 -20.32 -31.06 1.07
CA TYR A 344 -19.82 -32.36 1.50
C TYR A 344 -18.31 -32.46 1.29
N TYR A 345 -17.67 -33.35 2.04
CA TYR A 345 -16.31 -33.79 1.79
C TYR A 345 -16.27 -34.82 0.64
N ASP A 346 -15.10 -35.04 0.06
CA ASP A 346 -14.88 -36.04 -1.00
C ASP A 346 -15.16 -37.49 -0.56
N ASN A 347 -15.16 -37.74 0.76
CA ASN A 347 -15.58 -38.98 1.41
C ASN A 347 -17.12 -39.11 1.57
N GLY A 348 -17.90 -38.12 1.12
CA GLY A 348 -19.36 -38.09 1.16
C GLY A 348 -19.99 -37.65 2.49
N LYS A 349 -19.20 -37.30 3.50
CA LYS A 349 -19.72 -36.76 4.77
C LYS A 349 -20.12 -35.30 4.61
N LEU A 350 -21.22 -34.90 5.26
CA LEU A 350 -21.66 -33.51 5.29
C LEU A 350 -20.57 -32.66 5.93
N LYS A 351 -20.20 -31.57 5.27
CA LYS A 351 -19.20 -30.59 5.71
C LYS A 351 -19.87 -29.32 6.22
N THR A 352 -20.91 -28.87 5.51
CA THR A 352 -21.62 -27.64 5.85
C THR A 352 -23.08 -27.75 5.48
N ASP A 353 -23.95 -27.38 6.40
CA ASP A 353 -25.37 -27.13 6.18
C ASP A 353 -25.56 -25.61 6.26
N ALA A 354 -25.94 -24.98 5.16
CA ALA A 354 -25.90 -23.54 4.99
C ALA A 354 -27.23 -23.02 4.46
N ASN A 355 -27.54 -21.78 4.78
CA ASN A 355 -28.69 -21.09 4.23
C ASN A 355 -28.30 -19.71 3.68
N TYR A 356 -28.86 -19.36 2.53
CA TYR A 356 -28.54 -18.17 1.76
C TYR A 356 -29.79 -17.37 1.41
N ILE A 357 -29.64 -16.06 1.29
CA ILE A 357 -30.58 -15.19 0.58
C ILE A 357 -29.74 -14.30 -0.32
N ASP A 358 -29.97 -14.37 -1.64
CA ASP A 358 -29.26 -13.58 -2.65
C ASP A 358 -27.73 -13.60 -2.46
N ASN A 359 -27.14 -14.80 -2.49
CA ASN A 359 -25.72 -15.06 -2.28
C ASN A 359 -25.15 -14.70 -0.88
N LYS A 360 -25.96 -14.16 0.04
CA LYS A 360 -25.53 -13.78 1.39
C LYS A 360 -25.94 -14.83 2.40
N ARG A 361 -25.02 -15.19 3.31
CA ARG A 361 -25.31 -16.11 4.42
C ARG A 361 -26.49 -15.58 5.25
N ASN A 362 -27.51 -16.39 5.46
CA ASN A 362 -28.69 -15.97 6.21
C ASN A 362 -29.36 -17.17 6.88
N GLY A 363 -29.63 -17.07 8.18
CA GLY A 363 -30.13 -18.17 9.00
C GLY A 363 -29.01 -19.01 9.62
N GLU A 364 -29.36 -20.21 10.04
CA GLU A 364 -28.48 -21.15 10.71
C GLU A 364 -27.50 -21.80 9.72
N TRP A 365 -26.25 -21.94 10.16
CA TRP A 365 -25.15 -22.57 9.46
C TRP A 365 -24.51 -23.60 10.38
N LYS A 366 -24.42 -24.86 9.95
CA LYS A 366 -23.78 -25.94 10.72
C LYS A 366 -22.54 -26.41 10.02
N TYR A 367 -21.49 -26.62 10.80
CA TYR A 367 -20.20 -27.12 10.34
C TYR A 367 -19.93 -28.48 10.95
N PHE A 368 -19.29 -29.35 10.18
CA PHE A 368 -18.98 -30.72 10.58
C PHE A 368 -17.54 -31.06 10.21
N THR A 369 -16.89 -31.92 11.01
CA THR A 369 -15.55 -32.45 10.74
C THR A 369 -15.56 -33.49 9.61
N THR A 370 -14.38 -33.93 9.17
CA THR A 370 -14.24 -35.03 8.20
C THR A 370 -14.81 -36.36 8.68
N GLU A 371 -14.96 -36.57 10.00
CA GLU A 371 -15.68 -37.73 10.56
C GLU A 371 -17.20 -37.53 10.63
N GLY A 372 -17.70 -36.32 10.38
CA GLY A 372 -19.12 -35.95 10.48
C GLY A 372 -19.55 -35.52 11.88
N ILE A 373 -18.61 -35.17 12.77
CA ILE A 373 -18.89 -34.63 14.10
C ILE A 373 -19.23 -33.15 13.95
N ALA A 374 -20.26 -32.66 14.64
CA ALA A 374 -20.59 -31.23 14.62
C ALA A 374 -19.44 -30.40 15.22
N ASP A 375 -18.94 -29.45 14.45
CA ASP A 375 -17.84 -28.54 14.81
C ASP A 375 -18.40 -27.21 15.33
N GLY A 376 -19.51 -26.74 14.76
CA GLY A 376 -20.15 -25.51 15.19
C GLY A 376 -21.49 -25.25 14.55
N ILE A 377 -22.28 -24.38 15.19
CA ILE A 377 -23.51 -23.81 14.68
C ILE A 377 -23.37 -22.30 14.77
N GLU A 378 -23.61 -21.59 13.68
CA GLU A 378 -23.57 -20.14 13.62
C GLU A 378 -24.88 -19.64 13.03
N ASN A 379 -25.32 -18.44 13.42
CA ASN A 379 -26.48 -17.80 12.83
C ASN A 379 -26.04 -16.52 12.11
N TYR A 380 -26.55 -16.32 10.90
CA TYR A 380 -26.24 -15.16 10.07
C TYR A 380 -27.49 -14.36 9.72
N LYS A 381 -27.34 -13.05 9.54
CA LYS A 381 -28.35 -12.17 8.95
C LYS A 381 -27.69 -11.31 7.87
N MET A 382 -28.05 -11.55 6.62
CA MET A 382 -27.53 -10.80 5.45
C MET A 382 -25.99 -10.73 5.41
N GLY A 383 -25.33 -11.86 5.67
CA GLY A 383 -23.88 -12.02 5.61
C GLY A 383 -23.12 -11.73 6.90
N LYS A 384 -23.80 -11.27 7.97
CA LYS A 384 -23.17 -10.97 9.27
C LYS A 384 -23.61 -11.93 10.36
N LEU A 385 -22.71 -12.33 11.25
CA LEU A 385 -23.02 -13.16 12.42
C LEU A 385 -24.03 -12.43 13.32
N PHE A 386 -25.11 -13.13 13.66
CA PHE A 386 -26.23 -12.58 14.40
C PHE A 386 -26.95 -13.69 15.18
N GLY A 387 -27.17 -13.46 16.48
CA GLY A 387 -27.83 -14.44 17.34
C GLY A 387 -26.83 -15.37 18.02
N GLU A 388 -27.30 -16.55 18.42
CA GLU A 388 -26.51 -17.52 19.14
C GLU A 388 -25.61 -18.33 18.18
N ALA A 389 -24.39 -18.61 18.63
CA ALA A 389 -23.44 -19.48 17.97
C ALA A 389 -22.90 -20.50 18.99
N LEU A 390 -22.89 -21.77 18.60
CA LEU A 390 -22.38 -22.89 19.39
C LEU A 390 -21.09 -23.37 18.75
N LEU A 391 -20.05 -23.51 19.56
CA LEU A 391 -18.78 -24.11 19.18
C LEU A 391 -18.67 -25.44 19.91
N HIS A 392 -18.16 -26.46 19.24
CA HIS A 392 -17.91 -27.77 19.83
C HIS A 392 -16.40 -28.02 19.98
N HIS A 393 -16.04 -28.90 20.90
CA HIS A 393 -14.71 -29.49 21.00
C HIS A 393 -14.55 -30.57 19.92
N ALA A 394 -13.32 -31.05 19.72
CA ALA A 394 -13.03 -32.11 18.75
C ALA A 394 -13.80 -33.43 19.01
N ASP A 395 -14.26 -33.65 20.25
CA ASP A 395 -15.08 -34.81 20.65
C ASP A 395 -16.60 -34.58 20.45
N GLY A 396 -17.00 -33.41 19.94
CA GLY A 396 -18.39 -33.02 19.72
C GLY A 396 -19.12 -32.45 20.94
N SER A 397 -18.48 -32.38 22.12
CA SER A 397 -19.06 -31.70 23.29
C SER A 397 -19.06 -30.17 23.10
N VAL A 398 -20.02 -29.46 23.68
CA VAL A 398 -20.11 -27.99 23.51
C VAL A 398 -18.90 -27.32 24.17
N GLN A 399 -18.11 -26.59 23.40
CA GLN A 399 -16.99 -25.76 23.86
C GLN A 399 -17.46 -24.41 24.36
N ALA A 400 -18.32 -23.73 23.60
CA ALA A 400 -18.81 -22.40 23.97
C ALA A 400 -20.14 -22.06 23.30
N ILE A 401 -20.96 -21.31 24.02
CA ILE A 401 -22.17 -20.65 23.54
C ILE A 401 -21.87 -19.15 23.53
N LYS A 402 -21.87 -18.57 22.34
CA LYS A 402 -21.57 -17.15 22.08
C LYS A 402 -22.81 -16.49 21.50
N ARG A 403 -22.98 -15.19 21.72
CA ARG A 403 -24.05 -14.42 21.09
C ARG A 403 -23.49 -13.21 20.36
N TYR A 404 -23.93 -13.00 19.13
CA TYR A 404 -23.44 -11.96 18.23
C TYR A 404 -24.56 -11.00 17.83
N LYS A 405 -24.18 -9.74 17.57
CA LYS A 405 -25.00 -8.73 16.89
C LYS A 405 -24.12 -8.06 15.84
N ASN A 406 -24.34 -8.38 14.57
CA ASN A 406 -23.58 -7.85 13.44
C ASN A 406 -22.06 -8.03 13.63
N ASP A 407 -21.63 -9.29 13.74
CA ASP A 407 -20.21 -9.71 13.90
C ASP A 407 -19.56 -9.35 15.25
N THR A 408 -20.24 -8.59 16.11
CA THR A 408 -19.74 -8.19 17.43
C THR A 408 -20.37 -9.03 18.53
N LEU A 409 -19.58 -9.54 19.49
CA LEU A 409 -20.10 -10.28 20.65
C LEU A 409 -21.01 -9.39 21.50
N GLN A 410 -22.24 -9.85 21.76
CA GLN A 410 -23.29 -9.12 22.47
C GLN A 410 -24.20 -10.09 23.24
N GLY A 411 -24.30 -9.90 24.55
CA GLY A 411 -25.16 -10.69 25.42
C GLY A 411 -24.42 -11.80 26.14
N ASN A 412 -25.17 -12.83 26.56
CA ASN A 412 -24.65 -13.89 27.42
C ASN A 412 -23.60 -14.75 26.70
N TYR A 413 -22.61 -15.20 27.46
CA TYR A 413 -21.54 -16.08 27.03
C TYR A 413 -21.35 -17.18 28.07
N VAL A 414 -21.15 -18.41 27.60
CA VAL A 414 -20.81 -19.56 28.44
C VAL A 414 -19.78 -20.40 27.70
N ALA A 415 -18.71 -20.80 28.37
CA ALA A 415 -17.77 -21.79 27.88
C ALA A 415 -17.71 -23.00 28.81
N PHE A 416 -17.31 -24.15 28.26
CA PHE A 416 -17.22 -25.41 28.96
C PHE A 416 -15.84 -26.06 28.76
N HIS A 417 -15.38 -26.75 29.79
CA HIS A 417 -14.24 -27.67 29.71
C HIS A 417 -14.61 -28.89 28.87
N ALA A 418 -13.61 -29.65 28.41
CA ALA A 418 -13.84 -30.89 27.65
C ALA A 418 -14.70 -31.92 28.41
N ASN A 419 -14.70 -31.87 29.75
CA ASN A 419 -15.56 -32.71 30.60
C ASN A 419 -17.01 -32.19 30.74
N SER A 420 -17.43 -31.23 29.88
CA SER A 420 -18.75 -30.60 29.86
C SER A 420 -19.13 -29.77 31.10
N LYS A 421 -18.23 -29.57 32.08
CA LYS A 421 -18.44 -28.61 33.16
C LYS A 421 -18.16 -27.20 32.67
N LYS A 422 -18.87 -26.19 33.20
CA LYS A 422 -18.60 -24.78 32.87
C LYS A 422 -17.14 -24.45 33.12
N ALA A 423 -16.53 -23.71 32.20
CA ALA A 423 -15.19 -23.13 32.30
C ALA A 423 -15.27 -21.63 32.60
N SER A 424 -16.22 -20.94 31.98
CA SER A 424 -16.51 -19.54 32.25
C SER A 424 -17.91 -19.14 31.84
N GLU A 425 -18.42 -18.08 32.44
CA GLU A 425 -19.68 -17.46 32.04
C GLU A 425 -19.68 -15.96 32.33
N GLY A 426 -20.42 -15.20 31.53
CA GLY A 426 -20.55 -13.76 31.71
C GLY A 426 -21.37 -13.14 30.59
N LYS A 427 -21.24 -11.82 30.44
CA LYS A 427 -21.91 -11.06 29.38
C LYS A 427 -20.91 -10.18 28.64
N TYR A 428 -21.08 -10.10 27.33
CA TYR A 428 -20.43 -9.12 26.48
C TYR A 428 -21.36 -7.95 26.16
N ASP A 429 -20.81 -6.75 26.12
CA ASP A 429 -21.45 -5.56 25.58
C ASP A 429 -20.49 -4.89 24.59
N ASN A 430 -20.90 -4.82 23.33
CA ASN A 430 -20.08 -4.34 22.20
C ASN A 430 -18.66 -4.94 22.18
N GLY A 431 -18.55 -6.26 22.37
CA GLY A 431 -17.27 -6.98 22.36
C GLY A 431 -16.46 -6.94 23.66
N ASN A 432 -16.88 -6.15 24.66
CA ASN A 432 -16.17 -6.04 25.94
C ASN A 432 -16.88 -6.82 27.06
N PHE A 433 -16.12 -7.36 28.03
CA PHE A 433 -16.69 -7.91 29.26
C PHE A 433 -17.54 -6.87 29.99
N SER A 434 -18.75 -7.25 30.41
CA SER A 434 -19.71 -6.40 31.10
C SER A 434 -20.48 -7.20 32.14
N GLY A 435 -20.65 -6.62 33.33
CA GLY A 435 -21.32 -7.28 34.46
C GLY A 435 -20.46 -8.38 35.09
N PRO A 436 -21.07 -9.31 35.85
CA PRO A 436 -20.35 -10.37 36.53
C PRO A 436 -19.81 -11.40 35.54
N TRP A 437 -18.56 -11.78 35.74
CA TRP A 437 -17.83 -12.82 35.01
C TRP A 437 -17.30 -13.84 36.01
N LYS A 438 -17.57 -15.10 35.72
CA LYS A 438 -17.15 -16.23 36.55
C LYS A 438 -16.29 -17.18 35.75
N TRP A 439 -15.26 -17.72 36.37
CA TRP A 439 -14.42 -18.79 35.83
C TRP A 439 -14.38 -19.94 36.81
N TYR A 440 -14.26 -21.15 36.27
CA TYR A 440 -14.37 -22.39 36.99
C TYR A 440 -13.17 -23.29 36.69
N TYR A 441 -12.69 -24.01 37.71
CA TYR A 441 -11.76 -25.11 37.53
C TYR A 441 -12.41 -26.28 36.79
N ASP A 442 -11.60 -27.18 36.23
CA ASP A 442 -12.06 -28.40 35.56
C ASP A 442 -12.86 -29.32 36.51
N ASN A 443 -12.59 -29.26 37.81
CA ASN A 443 -13.36 -29.95 38.84
C ASN A 443 -14.78 -29.36 39.05
N GLY A 444 -15.07 -28.18 38.48
CA GLY A 444 -16.35 -27.47 38.54
C GLY A 444 -16.47 -26.44 39.66
N GLN A 445 -15.45 -26.28 40.51
CA GLN A 445 -15.43 -25.26 41.54
C GLN A 445 -15.14 -23.88 40.96
N LEU A 446 -15.75 -22.84 41.53
CA LEU A 446 -15.51 -21.46 41.15
C LEU A 446 -14.03 -21.11 41.42
N SER A 447 -13.36 -20.55 40.44
CA SER A 447 -11.97 -20.08 40.50
C SER A 447 -11.92 -18.57 40.69
N GLN A 448 -12.76 -17.84 39.94
CA GLN A 448 -12.76 -16.39 39.91
C GLN A 448 -14.18 -15.86 39.71
N ASP A 449 -14.52 -14.78 40.39
CA ASP A 449 -15.77 -14.03 40.24
C ASP A 449 -15.44 -12.53 40.25
N TYR A 450 -15.63 -11.84 39.13
CA TYR A 450 -15.25 -10.44 38.93
C TYR A 450 -16.40 -9.67 38.29
N THR A 451 -16.57 -8.41 38.68
CA THR A 451 -17.49 -7.49 37.99
C THR A 451 -16.74 -6.65 36.97
N TYR A 452 -17.21 -6.55 35.73
CA TYR A 452 -16.60 -5.76 34.65
C TYR A 452 -17.48 -4.61 34.17
N ILE A 453 -16.83 -3.50 33.81
CA ILE A 453 -17.43 -2.38 33.07
C ILE A 453 -16.46 -2.03 31.93
N ASN A 454 -16.95 -2.03 30.69
CA ASN A 454 -16.16 -1.73 29.48
C ASN A 454 -14.84 -2.52 29.39
N GLY A 455 -14.88 -3.82 29.73
CA GLY A 455 -13.72 -4.71 29.62
C GLY A 455 -12.71 -4.62 30.76
N ARG A 456 -12.89 -3.71 31.73
CA ARG A 456 -12.04 -3.60 32.93
C ARG A 456 -12.81 -4.03 34.17
N TYR A 457 -12.19 -4.78 35.08
CA TYR A 457 -12.88 -5.16 36.30
C TYR A 457 -13.09 -3.91 37.19
N ASN A 458 -14.34 -3.69 37.57
CA ASN A 458 -14.82 -2.51 38.30
C ASN A 458 -15.98 -2.96 39.20
N GLY A 459 -15.74 -2.98 40.51
CA GLY A 459 -16.60 -3.60 41.51
C GLY A 459 -15.90 -4.71 42.30
N PRO A 460 -16.65 -5.49 43.09
CA PRO A 460 -16.09 -6.57 43.92
C PRO A 460 -15.50 -7.68 43.05
N PHE A 461 -14.43 -8.31 43.55
CA PHE A 461 -13.88 -9.54 42.98
C PHE A 461 -13.52 -10.54 44.07
N VAL A 462 -13.59 -11.83 43.72
CA VAL A 462 -13.23 -12.95 44.57
C VAL A 462 -12.48 -14.00 43.75
N GLU A 463 -11.39 -14.51 44.30
CA GLU A 463 -10.66 -15.67 43.80
C GLU A 463 -10.69 -16.79 44.83
N TYR A 464 -10.69 -18.03 44.34
CA TYR A 464 -10.74 -19.24 45.14
C TYR A 464 -9.56 -20.15 44.77
N PHE A 465 -9.21 -21.06 45.68
CA PHE A 465 -8.33 -22.20 45.39
C PHE A 465 -9.13 -23.33 44.72
N ALA A 466 -8.42 -24.29 44.11
CA ALA A 466 -9.04 -25.48 43.51
C ALA A 466 -9.74 -26.42 44.51
N ASN A 467 -9.63 -26.14 45.82
CA ASN A 467 -10.36 -26.82 46.88
C ASN A 467 -11.63 -26.06 47.34
N GLY A 468 -11.91 -24.89 46.73
CA GLY A 468 -13.11 -24.09 46.97
C GLY A 468 -12.98 -23.08 48.10
N LYS A 469 -11.85 -23.06 48.83
CA LYS A 469 -11.58 -22.05 49.85
C LYS A 469 -11.20 -20.72 49.20
N LEU A 470 -11.51 -19.62 49.88
CA LEU A 470 -11.12 -18.28 49.44
C LEU A 470 -9.60 -18.21 49.30
N LYS A 471 -9.15 -17.59 48.23
CA LYS A 471 -7.74 -17.28 47.95
C LYS A 471 -7.51 -15.78 48.09
N LYS A 472 -8.43 -14.98 47.54
CA LYS A 472 -8.33 -13.53 47.51
C LYS A 472 -9.71 -12.90 47.39
N LYS A 473 -9.94 -11.75 48.02
CA LYS A 473 -11.10 -10.90 47.71
C LYS A 473 -10.78 -9.43 47.91
N GLY A 474 -11.43 -8.58 47.14
CA GLY A 474 -11.25 -7.13 47.21
C GLY A 474 -12.25 -6.40 46.29
N THR A 475 -11.99 -5.11 46.07
CA THR A 475 -12.73 -4.29 45.11
C THR A 475 -11.78 -3.76 44.04
N GLY A 476 -12.23 -3.67 42.80
CA GLY A 476 -11.50 -3.07 41.70
C GLY A 476 -12.16 -1.81 41.20
N LYS A 477 -11.36 -0.90 40.63
CA LYS A 477 -11.83 0.23 39.83
C LYS A 477 -10.90 0.39 38.64
N ASP A 478 -11.48 0.43 37.45
CA ASP A 478 -10.76 0.58 36.17
C ASP A 478 -9.61 -0.41 35.96
N GLY A 479 -9.74 -1.64 36.47
CA GLY A 479 -8.74 -2.70 36.36
C GLY A 479 -7.65 -2.67 37.45
N GLN A 480 -7.78 -1.81 38.46
CA GLN A 480 -6.85 -1.70 39.59
C GLN A 480 -7.55 -1.99 40.92
N GLY A 481 -6.88 -2.70 41.83
CA GLY A 481 -7.40 -2.95 43.18
C GLY A 481 -7.53 -1.66 44.01
N ILE A 482 -8.66 -1.50 44.69
CA ILE A 482 -8.97 -0.41 45.60
C ILE A 482 -9.64 -0.94 46.88
N GLY A 483 -9.48 -0.22 47.99
CA GLY A 483 -10.17 -0.54 49.22
C GLY A 483 -9.51 -1.69 50.00
N GLU A 484 -10.25 -2.29 50.92
CA GLU A 484 -9.77 -3.41 51.72
C GLU A 484 -9.56 -4.67 50.84
N GLU A 485 -8.39 -5.30 50.95
CA GLU A 485 -8.05 -6.56 50.31
C GLU A 485 -7.71 -7.62 51.36
N LEU A 486 -8.24 -8.83 51.16
CA LEU A 486 -7.99 -9.99 51.99
C LEU A 486 -7.39 -11.12 51.14
N ASN A 487 -6.25 -11.62 51.58
CA ASN A 487 -5.57 -12.76 50.99
C ASN A 487 -5.59 -13.92 51.99
N TYR A 488 -5.73 -15.14 51.52
CA TYR A 488 -5.89 -16.34 52.34
C TYR A 488 -4.82 -17.38 52.00
N PHE A 489 -4.46 -18.20 52.98
CA PHE A 489 -3.72 -19.44 52.76
C PHE A 489 -4.68 -20.54 52.30
N GLU A 490 -4.14 -21.59 51.67
CA GLU A 490 -4.95 -22.71 51.18
C GLU A 490 -5.67 -23.49 52.31
N ASN A 491 -5.16 -23.40 53.54
CA ASN A 491 -5.84 -23.95 54.71
C ASN A 491 -7.08 -23.14 55.15
N GLY A 492 -7.27 -21.92 54.63
CA GLY A 492 -8.39 -21.02 54.92
C GLY A 492 -8.06 -19.90 55.91
N ASN A 493 -6.89 -19.93 56.56
CA ASN A 493 -6.45 -18.84 57.42
C ASN A 493 -6.16 -17.59 56.58
N ILE A 494 -6.40 -16.40 57.15
CA ILE A 494 -5.99 -15.15 56.51
C ILE A 494 -4.47 -15.19 56.39
N LYS A 495 -3.95 -14.84 55.21
CA LYS A 495 -2.53 -14.67 54.93
C LYS A 495 -2.11 -13.22 55.12
N SER A 496 -2.91 -12.31 54.58
CA SER A 496 -2.71 -10.89 54.78
C SER A 496 -4.00 -10.11 54.59
N LYS A 497 -4.06 -8.96 55.25
CA LYS A 497 -5.15 -8.00 55.18
C LYS A 497 -4.55 -6.60 55.09
N GLY A 498 -5.09 -5.76 54.22
CA GLY A 498 -4.72 -4.34 54.20
C GLY A 498 -5.54 -3.56 53.18
N PHE A 499 -5.15 -2.31 52.94
CA PHE A 499 -5.82 -1.43 51.98
C PHE A 499 -5.02 -1.35 50.68
N MET A 500 -5.73 -1.25 49.56
CA MET A 500 -5.20 -1.10 48.22
C MET A 500 -5.60 0.27 47.65
N ALA A 501 -4.67 0.93 46.98
CA ALA A 501 -4.92 2.16 46.24
C ALA A 501 -4.24 2.06 44.87
N ASN A 502 -5.01 2.24 43.80
CA ASN A 502 -4.52 2.18 42.42
C ASN A 502 -3.68 0.91 42.11
N GLY A 503 -4.12 -0.25 42.63
CA GLY A 503 -3.46 -1.54 42.41
C GLY A 503 -2.26 -1.81 43.32
N ASN A 504 -1.89 -0.88 44.18
CA ASN A 504 -0.76 -0.98 45.09
C ASN A 504 -1.19 -1.06 46.56
N ARG A 505 -0.36 -1.67 47.41
CA ARG A 505 -0.57 -1.69 48.87
C ARG A 505 -0.44 -0.29 49.46
N GLU A 506 -1.41 0.13 50.28
CA GLU A 506 -1.42 1.43 50.94
C GLU A 506 -1.99 1.28 52.36
N GLY A 507 -1.56 2.12 53.30
CA GLY A 507 -2.06 2.10 54.68
C GLY A 507 -1.59 0.88 55.49
N GLU A 508 -2.34 0.55 56.54
CA GLU A 508 -1.98 -0.54 57.46
C GLU A 508 -2.15 -1.91 56.79
N TRP A 509 -1.12 -2.75 56.92
CA TRP A 509 -1.11 -4.13 56.49
C TRP A 509 -0.73 -5.04 57.64
N THR A 510 -1.47 -6.14 57.75
CA THR A 510 -1.24 -7.19 58.73
C THR A 510 -1.03 -8.52 58.00
N TYR A 511 0.02 -9.22 58.38
CA TYR A 511 0.38 -10.55 57.91
C TYR A 511 0.23 -11.54 59.05
N TYR A 512 -0.22 -12.74 58.71
CA TYR A 512 -0.55 -13.77 59.67
C TYR A 512 0.29 -15.01 59.41
N ASP A 513 0.57 -15.75 60.48
CA ASP A 513 1.27 -17.02 60.39
C ASP A 513 0.36 -18.11 59.81
N SER A 514 0.92 -18.94 58.93
CA SER A 514 0.14 -19.94 58.19
C SER A 514 -0.44 -21.05 59.07
N LEU A 515 0.27 -21.45 60.14
CA LEU A 515 -0.11 -22.57 61.00
C LEU A 515 -1.04 -22.14 62.13
N THR A 516 -0.72 -21.02 62.78
CA THR A 516 -1.42 -20.56 63.99
C THR A 516 -2.52 -19.54 63.71
N GLY A 517 -2.48 -18.87 62.55
CA GLY A 517 -3.41 -17.79 62.20
C GLY A 517 -3.24 -16.52 63.06
N LYS A 518 -2.20 -16.45 63.90
CA LYS A 518 -1.87 -15.26 64.69
C LYS A 518 -1.11 -14.23 63.83
N VAL A 519 -1.13 -12.97 64.26
CA VAL A 519 -0.36 -11.91 63.60
C VAL A 519 1.11 -12.28 63.66
N ASN A 520 1.76 -12.33 62.50
CA ASN A 520 3.20 -12.53 62.35
C ASN A 520 3.91 -11.17 62.23
N SER A 521 3.34 -10.25 61.45
CA SER A 521 3.86 -8.90 61.32
C SER A 521 2.77 -7.89 60.98
N THR A 522 2.96 -6.64 61.39
CA THR A 522 2.06 -5.55 61.04
C THR A 522 2.85 -4.25 60.90
N GLY A 523 2.42 -3.43 59.95
CA GLY A 523 2.99 -2.11 59.72
C GLY A 523 2.30 -1.42 58.55
N ARG A 524 2.80 -0.24 58.20
CA ARG A 524 2.17 0.61 57.21
C ARG A 524 2.91 0.56 55.87
N TYR A 525 2.16 0.65 54.78
CA TYR A 525 2.64 1.02 53.47
C TYR A 525 2.27 2.47 53.16
N VAL A 526 3.22 3.23 52.64
CA VAL A 526 2.99 4.58 52.09
C VAL A 526 3.62 4.62 50.71
N HIS A 527 2.83 4.95 49.69
CA HIS A 527 3.25 4.82 48.29
C HIS A 527 3.85 3.45 48.03
N HIS A 528 3.12 2.35 48.27
CA HIS A 528 3.54 0.96 48.01
C HIS A 528 4.81 0.45 48.72
N LEU A 529 5.44 1.26 49.56
CA LEU A 529 6.70 0.95 50.25
C LEU A 529 6.47 0.81 51.75
N LEU A 530 7.25 -0.05 52.41
CA LEU A 530 7.21 -0.20 53.88
C LEU A 530 7.55 1.15 54.53
N ASP A 531 6.72 1.61 55.45
CA ASP A 531 6.87 2.90 56.12
C ASP A 531 6.55 2.81 57.62
N GLY A 532 7.28 3.61 58.40
CA GLY A 532 7.14 3.71 59.84
C GLY A 532 7.54 2.43 60.59
N GLN A 533 6.86 2.21 61.71
CA GLN A 533 7.16 1.13 62.63
C GLN A 533 6.53 -0.18 62.16
N TRP A 534 7.35 -1.20 61.96
CA TRP A 534 6.94 -2.58 61.72
C TRP A 534 7.16 -3.42 62.96
N LYS A 535 6.10 -4.09 63.42
CA LYS A 535 6.10 -4.96 64.59
C LYS A 535 6.09 -6.40 64.13
N PHE A 536 7.02 -7.20 64.65
CA PHE A 536 7.14 -8.62 64.36
C PHE A 536 6.79 -9.44 65.60
N TYR A 537 6.19 -10.60 65.37
CA TYR A 537 5.73 -11.49 66.42
C TYR A 537 6.16 -12.93 66.10
N THR A 538 6.46 -13.70 67.14
CA THR A 538 6.74 -15.14 67.03
C THR A 538 5.47 -15.89 66.58
N PRO A 539 5.57 -17.14 66.09
CA PRO A 539 4.41 -17.96 65.76
C PRO A 539 3.42 -18.11 66.93
N GLU A 540 3.88 -18.03 68.18
CA GLU A 540 3.03 -18.07 69.37
C GLU A 540 2.29 -16.74 69.65
N GLY A 541 2.62 -15.67 68.91
CA GLY A 541 2.06 -14.33 69.03
C GLY A 541 2.77 -13.42 70.03
N LYS A 542 4.00 -13.75 70.44
CA LYS A 542 4.79 -12.89 71.33
C LYS A 542 5.56 -11.84 70.52
N PRO A 543 5.73 -10.59 71.00
CA PRO A 543 6.57 -9.61 70.32
C PRO A 543 8.00 -10.15 70.13
N ASP A 544 8.48 -10.14 68.88
CA ASP A 544 9.80 -10.65 68.47
C ASP A 544 10.78 -9.50 68.15
N GLY A 545 10.25 -8.38 67.65
CA GLY A 545 11.06 -7.19 67.39
C GLY A 545 10.28 -6.04 66.78
N ILE A 546 10.93 -4.88 66.75
CA ILE A 546 10.46 -3.69 66.05
C ILE A 546 11.55 -3.28 65.06
N SER A 547 11.17 -3.11 63.79
CA SER A 547 12.01 -2.47 62.79
C SER A 547 11.34 -1.19 62.33
N TYR A 548 12.15 -0.22 61.93
CA TYR A 548 11.64 1.01 61.33
C TYR A 548 12.06 1.05 59.87
N TYR A 549 11.11 1.39 59.01
CA TYR A 549 11.29 1.49 57.58
C TYR A 549 10.87 2.87 57.09
N ILE A 550 11.60 3.46 56.14
CA ILE A 550 11.09 4.58 55.33
C ILE A 550 11.37 4.26 53.88
N ASN A 551 10.37 4.49 53.04
CA ASN A 551 10.44 4.24 51.61
C ASN A 551 10.97 2.83 51.29
N GLY A 552 10.60 1.84 52.12
CA GLY A 552 10.98 0.43 51.93
C GLY A 552 12.34 0.02 52.50
N PHE A 553 13.16 0.96 53.02
CA PHE A 553 14.50 0.67 53.54
C PHE A 553 14.53 0.64 55.06
N PHE A 554 15.29 -0.30 55.62
CA PHE A 554 15.54 -0.42 57.07
C PHE A 554 16.35 0.78 57.61
N GLU A 555 15.92 1.34 58.75
CA GLU A 555 16.48 2.56 59.37
C GLU A 555 17.82 2.34 60.12
N ASN A 556 18.92 2.86 59.56
CA ASN A 556 20.21 3.07 60.24
C ASN A 556 20.92 4.35 59.71
N VAL A 557 21.99 4.83 60.37
CA VAL A 557 22.67 6.10 60.02
C VAL A 557 23.09 6.16 58.55
N VAL A 558 23.66 5.07 58.02
CA VAL A 558 24.14 4.97 56.63
C VAL A 558 22.96 5.05 55.65
N ASN A 559 21.93 4.26 55.88
CA ASN A 559 20.75 4.18 55.00
C ASN A 559 19.96 5.49 54.98
N VAL A 560 19.85 6.19 56.11
CA VAL A 560 19.16 7.48 56.18
C VAL A 560 19.96 8.57 55.47
N LYS A 561 21.30 8.58 55.62
CA LYS A 561 22.19 9.49 54.88
C LYS A 561 22.12 9.24 53.37
N ASP A 562 22.19 7.99 52.93
CA ASP A 562 22.05 7.63 51.52
C ASP A 562 20.67 8.01 50.98
N SER A 563 19.63 7.85 51.80
CA SER A 563 18.29 8.32 51.46
C SER A 563 18.24 9.83 51.28
N ILE A 564 18.88 10.61 52.15
CA ILE A 564 18.93 12.07 52.02
C ILE A 564 19.62 12.47 50.72
N ASN A 565 20.78 11.87 50.42
CA ASN A 565 21.52 12.15 49.18
C ASN A 565 20.68 11.82 47.94
N ARG A 566 20.01 10.66 47.91
CA ARG A 566 19.09 10.30 46.82
C ARG A 566 17.91 11.28 46.71
N LEU A 567 17.36 11.75 47.82
CA LEU A 567 16.26 12.72 47.82
C LEU A 567 16.72 14.09 47.30
N ILE A 568 17.94 14.52 47.64
CA ILE A 568 18.56 15.73 47.09
C ILE A 568 18.72 15.61 45.58
N GLU A 569 19.24 14.49 45.08
CA GLU A 569 19.37 14.21 43.63
C GLU A 569 18.02 14.23 42.90
N GLN A 570 16.99 13.66 43.54
CA GLN A 570 15.61 13.66 43.04
C GLN A 570 14.90 15.02 43.21
N LYS A 571 15.56 16.05 43.74
CA LYS A 571 15.00 17.37 44.06
C LYS A 571 13.79 17.33 45.00
N LYS A 572 13.70 16.31 45.85
CA LYS A 572 12.63 16.11 46.85
C LYS A 572 13.03 16.75 48.17
N PHE A 573 13.19 18.06 48.17
CA PHE A 573 13.84 18.77 49.27
C PHE A 573 13.04 18.77 50.58
N GLU A 574 11.71 18.87 50.53
CA GLU A 574 10.88 18.76 51.73
C GLU A 574 11.08 17.42 52.46
N LEU A 575 11.13 16.32 51.69
CA LEU A 575 11.42 15.00 52.24
C LEU A 575 12.87 14.92 52.74
N ALA A 576 13.83 15.50 52.03
CA ALA A 576 15.21 15.56 52.49
C ALA A 576 15.33 16.30 53.84
N HIS A 577 14.64 17.43 54.03
CA HIS A 577 14.58 18.18 55.30
C HIS A 577 13.96 17.35 56.43
N GLN A 578 12.89 16.61 56.15
CA GLN A 578 12.29 15.69 57.13
C GLN A 578 13.28 14.58 57.51
N HIS A 579 13.98 14.02 56.52
CA HIS A 579 15.00 13.01 56.75
C HIS A 579 16.21 13.55 57.53
N ILE A 580 16.56 14.84 57.44
CA ILE A 580 17.59 15.45 58.31
C ILE A 580 17.15 15.45 59.78
N SER A 581 15.90 15.83 60.03
CA SER A 581 15.33 15.81 61.39
C SER A 581 15.32 14.40 61.97
N TRP A 582 15.13 13.41 61.09
CA TRP A 582 15.16 12.01 61.44
C TRP A 582 16.59 11.49 61.63
N LEU A 583 17.53 11.83 60.75
CA LEU A 583 18.96 11.52 60.87
C LEU A 583 19.51 12.00 62.22
N LYS A 584 19.11 13.19 62.69
CA LYS A 584 19.47 13.68 64.04
C LYS A 584 19.00 12.74 65.16
N LYS A 585 17.83 12.09 65.02
CA LYS A 585 17.33 11.09 65.99
C LYS A 585 18.10 9.78 65.90
N VAL A 586 18.39 9.30 64.68
CA VAL A 586 19.15 8.06 64.44
C VAL A 586 20.59 8.19 64.93
N ILE A 587 21.25 9.32 64.66
CA ILE A 587 22.60 9.62 65.15
C ILE A 587 22.63 9.61 66.68
N LYS A 588 21.60 10.15 67.36
CA LYS A 588 21.53 10.12 68.83
C LYS A 588 21.40 8.68 69.38
N ARG A 589 20.81 7.76 68.61
CA ARG A 589 20.63 6.35 68.97
C ARG A 589 21.88 5.51 68.68
N ASP A 590 22.50 5.72 67.52
CA ASP A 590 23.45 4.77 66.92
C ASP A 590 24.88 5.31 66.73
N ALA A 591 25.14 6.61 66.89
CA ALA A 591 26.45 7.17 66.55
C ALA A 591 27.50 6.96 67.64
N GLU A 592 28.64 6.37 67.24
CA GLU A 592 29.78 6.10 68.14
C GLU A 592 30.86 7.20 68.10
N ASN A 593 30.91 8.02 67.02
CA ASN A 593 31.95 9.04 66.81
C ASN A 593 31.38 10.48 66.86
N LYS A 594 32.10 11.38 67.53
CA LYS A 594 31.81 12.84 67.61
C LYS A 594 31.66 13.51 66.23
N LYS A 595 32.34 13.00 65.19
CA LYS A 595 32.21 13.50 63.82
C LYS A 595 30.81 13.31 63.24
N THR A 596 30.17 12.17 63.51
CA THR A 596 28.85 11.82 62.98
C THR A 596 27.80 12.84 63.40
N PHE A 597 27.95 13.48 64.58
CA PHE A 597 27.07 14.56 65.05
C PHE A 597 27.15 15.84 64.19
N LEU A 598 28.19 16.01 63.38
CA LEU A 598 28.34 17.16 62.47
C LEU A 598 27.67 16.93 61.11
N GLU A 599 27.40 15.67 60.70
CA GLU A 599 26.83 15.33 59.39
C GLU A 599 25.51 16.05 59.07
N PRO A 600 24.57 16.23 60.01
CA PRO A 600 23.35 16.98 59.72
C PRO A 600 23.59 18.43 59.30
N ILE A 601 24.69 19.06 59.74
CA ILE A 601 25.04 20.45 59.36
C ILE A 601 25.46 20.48 57.89
N TYR A 602 26.32 19.54 57.48
CA TYR A 602 26.79 19.44 56.09
C TYR A 602 25.66 19.10 55.12
N LEU A 603 24.85 18.08 55.44
CA LEU A 603 23.73 17.67 54.58
C LEU A 603 22.63 18.75 54.49
N MET A 604 22.38 19.49 55.57
CA MET A 604 21.46 20.63 55.53
C MET A 604 21.98 21.75 54.62
N ALA A 605 23.29 22.03 54.68
CA ALA A 605 23.92 22.98 53.77
C ALA A 605 23.82 22.52 52.30
N GLN A 606 23.96 21.22 52.05
CA GLN A 606 23.77 20.61 50.74
C GLN A 606 22.32 20.69 50.23
N ILE A 607 21.32 20.45 51.09
CA ILE A 607 19.91 20.64 50.73
C ILE A 607 19.65 22.11 50.37
N ASN A 608 20.08 23.04 51.23
CA ASN A 608 19.90 24.48 50.99
C ASN A 608 20.58 24.89 49.66
N TYR A 609 21.76 24.35 49.37
CA TYR A 609 22.47 24.61 48.11
C TYR A 609 21.63 24.15 46.90
N SER A 610 21.10 22.93 46.94
CA SER A 610 20.27 22.37 45.86
C SER A 610 18.88 23.03 45.74
N GLU A 611 18.35 23.58 46.83
CA GLU A 611 17.14 24.42 46.83
C GLU A 611 17.38 25.83 46.25
N GLY A 612 18.63 26.22 45.98
CA GLY A 612 18.99 27.56 45.54
C GLY A 612 19.11 28.59 46.68
N LYS A 613 18.99 28.17 47.94
CA LYS A 613 19.22 28.95 49.16
C LYS A 613 20.73 29.12 49.43
N LYS A 614 21.38 29.83 48.52
CA LYS A 614 22.86 29.91 48.44
C LYS A 614 23.48 30.55 49.69
N GLU A 615 22.81 31.51 50.31
CA GLU A 615 23.32 32.22 51.49
C GLU A 615 23.26 31.34 52.75
N GLU A 616 22.15 30.63 52.98
CA GLU A 616 22.02 29.68 54.08
C GLU A 616 22.94 28.47 53.91
N SER A 617 23.09 27.98 52.67
CA SER A 617 24.07 26.97 52.29
C SER A 617 25.50 27.39 52.64
N LEU A 618 25.92 28.57 52.20
CA LEU A 618 27.26 29.10 52.44
C LEU A 618 27.56 29.22 53.94
N LYS A 619 26.58 29.67 54.73
CA LYS A 619 26.68 29.74 56.19
C LYS A 619 26.85 28.34 56.81
N GLY A 620 26.02 27.38 56.39
CA GLY A 620 26.08 26.01 56.89
C GLY A 620 27.40 25.30 56.56
N TYR A 621 27.92 25.46 55.34
CA TYR A 621 29.21 24.90 54.96
C TYR A 621 30.37 25.55 55.72
N LYS A 622 30.37 26.88 55.93
CA LYS A 622 31.39 27.56 56.75
C LYS A 622 31.38 27.05 58.20
N GLU A 623 30.19 26.91 58.78
CA GLU A 623 30.05 26.38 60.15
C GLU A 623 30.58 24.94 60.26
N TYR A 624 30.24 24.08 59.30
CA TYR A 624 30.75 22.70 59.27
C TYR A 624 32.27 22.67 59.06
N ALA A 625 32.81 23.45 58.14
CA ALA A 625 34.25 23.53 57.86
C ALA A 625 35.04 23.95 59.11
N GLU A 626 34.60 24.96 59.84
CA GLU A 626 35.25 25.38 61.09
C GLU A 626 35.22 24.30 62.17
N LYS A 627 34.09 23.60 62.32
CA LYS A 627 33.91 22.53 63.31
C LYS A 627 34.76 21.30 62.97
N VAL A 628 34.80 20.90 61.70
CA VAL A 628 35.64 19.79 61.23
C VAL A 628 37.12 20.14 61.34
N ARG A 629 37.54 21.35 60.94
CA ARG A 629 38.93 21.80 61.08
C ARG A 629 39.41 21.76 62.53
N LYS A 630 38.58 22.16 63.50
CA LYS A 630 38.91 22.07 64.94
C LYS A 630 38.99 20.63 65.44
N LEU A 631 38.18 19.72 64.87
CA LEU A 631 38.11 18.32 65.30
C LEU A 631 39.23 17.46 64.69
N GLU A 632 39.54 17.67 63.41
CA GLU A 632 40.39 16.78 62.62
C GLU A 632 41.64 17.48 62.03
N GLY A 633 41.75 18.80 62.16
CA GLY A 633 42.90 19.58 61.68
C GLY A 633 42.88 19.90 60.18
N ASP A 634 43.95 20.58 59.72
CA ASP A 634 44.08 21.12 58.35
C ASP A 634 44.33 20.05 57.29
N SER A 635 44.65 18.80 57.67
CA SER A 635 44.78 17.67 56.75
C SER A 635 43.46 16.93 56.49
N SER A 636 42.35 17.30 57.17
CA SER A 636 41.07 16.59 57.08
C SER A 636 40.50 16.59 55.66
N TYR A 637 40.14 15.39 55.18
CA TYR A 637 39.48 15.19 53.89
C TYR A 637 38.13 15.93 53.82
N ASP A 638 37.32 15.86 54.87
CA ASP A 638 36.02 16.53 54.94
C ASP A 638 36.15 18.05 55.02
N TYR A 639 37.21 18.56 55.64
CA TYR A 639 37.52 19.99 55.61
C TYR A 639 37.78 20.46 54.17
N HIS A 640 38.59 19.73 53.41
CA HIS A 640 38.87 20.05 52.00
C HIS A 640 37.62 19.95 51.11
N ILE A 641 36.80 18.89 51.26
CA ILE A 641 35.49 18.78 50.57
C ILE A 641 34.61 19.97 50.88
N THR A 642 34.53 20.37 52.14
CA THR A 642 33.64 21.47 52.54
C THR A 642 34.12 22.80 51.99
N LEU A 643 35.44 23.05 51.99
CA LEU A 643 36.01 24.23 51.32
C LEU A 643 35.66 24.26 49.83
N ASN A 644 35.67 23.12 49.14
CA ASN A 644 35.23 23.02 47.75
C ASN A 644 33.74 23.39 47.60
N SER A 645 32.87 22.86 48.48
CA SER A 645 31.44 23.20 48.50
C SER A 645 31.22 24.70 48.75
N ILE A 646 32.02 25.34 49.62
CA ILE A 646 32.00 26.80 49.85
C ILE A 646 32.38 27.55 48.58
N ALA A 647 33.45 27.14 47.91
CA ALA A 647 33.92 27.78 46.68
C ALA A 647 32.91 27.66 45.53
N ASN A 648 32.32 26.48 45.33
CA ASN A 648 31.23 26.27 44.36
C ASN A 648 30.02 27.16 44.68
N CYS A 649 29.63 27.24 45.95
CA CYS A 649 28.54 28.11 46.38
C CYS A 649 28.81 29.59 46.09
N LEU A 650 30.05 30.06 46.31
CA LEU A 650 30.47 31.43 45.98
C LEU A 650 30.49 31.68 44.46
N ALA A 651 30.97 30.72 43.67
CA ALA A 651 30.97 30.82 42.21
C ALA A 651 29.55 30.97 41.66
N ASP A 652 28.61 30.17 42.17
CA ASP A 652 27.18 30.24 41.82
C ASP A 652 26.48 31.52 42.29
N MET A 653 26.99 32.16 43.33
CA MET A 653 26.57 33.49 43.78
C MET A 653 27.21 34.61 42.94
N LYS A 654 27.93 34.29 41.87
CA LYS A 654 28.72 35.21 41.04
C LYS A 654 29.87 35.90 41.80
N LYS A 655 30.20 35.44 43.01
CA LYS A 655 31.35 35.88 43.82
C LYS A 655 32.63 35.14 43.41
N ARG A 656 32.93 35.21 42.12
CA ARG A 656 33.95 34.35 41.47
C ARG A 656 35.36 34.58 42.02
N ASN A 657 35.71 35.81 42.36
CA ASN A 657 37.03 36.11 42.95
C ASN A 657 37.20 35.50 44.36
N GLU A 658 36.14 35.48 45.17
CA GLU A 658 36.17 34.82 46.49
C GLU A 658 36.26 33.30 46.33
N ALA A 659 35.55 32.71 45.36
CA ALA A 659 35.65 31.29 45.04
C ALA A 659 37.08 30.90 44.61
N MET A 660 37.69 31.70 43.73
CA MET A 660 39.07 31.51 43.27
C MET A 660 40.09 31.50 44.42
N ALA A 661 39.94 32.42 45.38
CA ALA A 661 40.81 32.47 46.56
C ALA A 661 40.69 31.19 47.42
N ILE A 662 39.49 30.62 47.53
CA ILE A 662 39.30 29.36 48.26
C ILE A 662 39.87 28.17 47.49
N TYR A 663 39.74 28.12 46.16
CA TYR A 663 40.40 27.08 45.36
C TYR A 663 41.93 27.11 45.54
N ASP A 664 42.54 28.30 45.52
CA ASP A 664 43.97 28.47 45.80
C ASP A 664 44.35 28.05 47.22
N GLN A 665 43.51 28.36 48.19
CA GLN A 665 43.68 27.93 49.58
C GLN A 665 43.69 26.39 49.68
N ILE A 666 42.76 25.69 49.03
CA ILE A 666 42.69 24.22 49.06
C ILE A 666 43.95 23.62 48.42
N ILE A 667 44.35 24.10 47.24
CA ILE A 667 45.55 23.59 46.53
C ILE A 667 46.80 23.79 47.40
N GLY A 668 46.93 24.94 48.05
CA GLY A 668 48.03 25.23 48.97
C GLY A 668 48.02 24.37 50.23
N LEU A 669 46.85 24.11 50.82
CA LEU A 669 46.71 23.25 52.00
C LEU A 669 47.05 21.79 51.68
N VAL A 670 46.52 21.24 50.60
CA VAL A 670 46.79 19.84 50.21
C VAL A 670 48.27 19.64 49.91
N SER A 671 48.90 20.58 49.20
CA SER A 671 50.34 20.53 48.89
C SER A 671 51.23 20.59 50.14
N LYS A 672 50.81 21.31 51.19
CA LYS A 672 51.56 21.44 52.45
C LYS A 672 51.33 20.28 53.42
N THR A 673 50.13 19.72 53.45
CA THR A 673 49.72 18.71 54.45
C THR A 673 49.91 17.28 53.99
N GLY A 674 50.16 17.05 52.69
CA GLY A 674 50.26 15.70 52.13
C GLY A 674 48.93 14.95 52.15
N SER A 675 47.80 15.68 52.21
CA SER A 675 46.45 15.13 52.21
C SER A 675 46.20 14.21 51.01
N ALA A 676 45.48 13.11 51.22
CA ALA A 676 45.05 12.20 50.15
C ALA A 676 43.91 12.79 49.28
N TYR A 677 43.51 14.03 49.52
CA TYR A 677 42.47 14.72 48.76
C TYR A 677 42.95 15.01 47.33
N ASP A 678 42.24 14.50 46.32
CA ASP A 678 42.57 14.79 44.92
C ASP A 678 42.10 16.20 44.53
N ILE A 679 43.07 17.06 44.22
CA ILE A 679 42.83 18.45 43.79
C ILE A 679 42.30 18.55 42.35
N SER A 680 42.18 17.45 41.61
CA SER A 680 41.71 17.46 40.21
C SER A 680 40.31 18.08 40.05
N THR A 681 39.37 17.74 40.95
CA THR A 681 38.04 18.35 40.99
C THR A 681 38.11 19.85 41.28
N ILE A 682 39.04 20.27 42.16
CA ILE A 682 39.25 21.69 42.49
C ILE A 682 39.79 22.46 41.29
N ILE A 683 40.79 21.90 40.61
CA ILE A 683 41.40 22.50 39.43
C ILE A 683 40.35 22.64 38.31
N SER A 684 39.46 21.66 38.15
CA SER A 684 38.35 21.75 37.19
C SER A 684 37.32 22.81 37.57
N ASN A 685 36.87 22.86 38.83
CA ASN A 685 35.94 23.89 39.29
C ASN A 685 36.54 25.30 39.17
N LYS A 686 37.85 25.43 39.43
CA LYS A 686 38.63 26.65 39.20
C LYS A 686 38.68 27.02 37.71
N ALA A 687 38.94 26.06 36.82
CA ALA A 687 38.94 26.26 35.37
C ALA A 687 37.56 26.70 34.85
N LEU A 688 36.47 26.05 35.26
CA LEU A 688 35.09 26.45 34.94
C LEU A 688 34.79 27.89 35.42
N THR A 689 35.24 28.23 36.63
CA THR A 689 35.09 29.59 37.17
C THR A 689 35.85 30.62 36.33
N LEU A 690 37.06 30.29 35.86
CA LEU A 690 37.85 31.13 34.93
C LEU A 690 37.16 31.28 33.57
N GLY A 691 36.59 30.20 33.00
CA GLY A 691 35.80 30.27 31.77
C GLY A 691 34.62 31.24 31.90
N SER A 692 33.89 31.19 33.02
CA SER A 692 32.80 32.14 33.31
C SER A 692 33.24 33.59 33.52
N LEU A 693 34.55 33.84 33.69
CA LEU A 693 35.19 35.17 33.72
C LEU A 693 35.77 35.56 32.34
N ASN A 694 35.46 34.83 31.28
CA ASN A 694 36.05 34.96 29.94
C ASN A 694 37.57 34.75 29.91
N LYS A 695 38.12 33.99 30.88
CA LYS A 695 39.54 33.60 30.97
C LYS A 695 39.71 32.13 30.60
N THR A 696 39.10 31.73 29.49
CA THR A 696 39.00 30.32 29.08
C THR A 696 40.36 29.68 28.81
N GLU A 697 41.31 30.44 28.25
CA GLU A 697 42.69 29.98 28.02
C GLU A 697 43.43 29.65 29.33
N GLU A 698 43.26 30.48 30.38
CA GLU A 698 43.86 30.22 31.69
C GLU A 698 43.27 28.94 32.33
N GLY A 699 41.97 28.72 32.19
CA GLY A 699 41.29 27.52 32.68
C GLY A 699 41.73 26.25 31.95
N GLU A 700 41.87 26.33 30.63
CA GLU A 700 42.38 25.24 29.79
C GLU A 700 43.82 24.86 30.16
N GLN A 701 44.70 25.84 30.33
CA GLN A 701 46.10 25.61 30.73
C GLN A 701 46.20 24.89 32.08
N LEU A 702 45.37 25.24 33.06
CA LEU A 702 45.35 24.57 34.37
C LEU A 702 44.99 23.08 34.24
N LEU A 703 43.99 22.75 33.42
CA LEU A 703 43.57 21.38 33.18
C LEU A 703 44.63 20.58 32.42
N LEU A 704 45.28 21.18 31.43
CA LEU A 704 46.37 20.55 30.68
C LEU A 704 47.59 20.29 31.56
N GLN A 705 48.01 21.25 32.38
CA GLN A 705 49.10 21.08 33.35
C GLN A 705 48.82 19.95 34.33
N ARG A 706 47.59 19.89 34.88
CA ARG A 706 47.19 18.82 35.80
C ARG A 706 47.19 17.46 35.11
N LYS A 707 46.70 17.38 33.87
CA LYS A 707 46.76 16.15 33.05
C LYS A 707 48.21 15.69 32.88
N GLU A 708 49.12 16.58 32.48
CA GLU A 708 50.54 16.26 32.28
C GLU A 708 51.23 15.79 33.57
N GLU A 709 50.94 16.44 34.70
CA GLU A 709 51.45 16.05 36.02
C GLU A 709 51.02 14.62 36.38
N LEU A 710 49.72 14.33 36.29
CA LEU A 710 49.17 13.01 36.61
C LEU A 710 49.64 11.95 35.63
N GLN A 711 49.76 12.28 34.34
CA GLN A 711 50.26 11.38 33.32
C GLN A 711 51.72 11.00 33.55
N LYS A 712 52.58 11.95 33.97
CA LYS A 712 53.97 11.66 34.35
C LYS A 712 54.05 10.77 35.60
N ARG A 713 53.13 10.97 36.55
CA ARG A 713 53.17 10.28 37.85
C ARG A 713 52.56 8.88 37.84
N PHE A 714 51.47 8.69 37.11
CA PHE A 714 50.65 7.47 37.16
C PHE A 714 50.50 6.77 35.81
N GLY A 715 51.00 7.38 34.72
CA GLY A 715 50.82 6.88 33.36
C GLY A 715 49.56 7.43 32.69
N ALA A 716 49.50 7.31 31.36
CA ALA A 716 48.44 7.88 30.52
C ALA A 716 47.07 7.21 30.71
N GLU A 717 47.03 5.94 31.11
CA GLU A 717 45.80 5.15 31.28
C GLU A 717 45.32 5.07 32.73
N SER A 718 45.91 5.86 33.63
CA SER A 718 45.52 5.86 35.04
C SER A 718 44.11 6.42 35.25
N LYS A 719 43.45 5.97 36.32
CA LYS A 719 42.10 6.44 36.68
C LYS A 719 42.07 7.95 36.91
N GLU A 720 43.17 8.50 37.44
CA GLU A 720 43.38 9.92 37.70
C GLU A 720 43.44 10.73 36.39
N VAL A 721 44.15 10.24 35.37
CA VAL A 721 44.22 10.92 34.06
C VAL A 721 42.88 10.84 33.32
N ILE A 722 42.23 9.68 33.34
CA ILE A 722 40.88 9.50 32.77
C ILE A 722 39.88 10.46 33.42
N TYR A 723 39.92 10.59 34.74
CA TYR A 723 39.03 11.50 35.48
C TYR A 723 39.26 12.97 35.08
N VAL A 724 40.53 13.41 35.00
CA VAL A 724 40.84 14.77 34.54
C VAL A 724 40.41 15.01 33.09
N LEU A 725 40.57 14.05 32.18
CA LEU A 725 40.09 14.20 30.81
C LEU A 725 38.55 14.35 30.74
N GLN A 726 37.79 13.63 31.57
CA GLN A 726 36.33 13.80 31.64
C GLN A 726 35.94 15.20 32.13
N LEU A 727 36.66 15.72 33.12
CA LEU A 727 36.49 17.08 33.62
C LEU A 727 36.86 18.12 32.56
N THR A 728 37.91 17.88 31.78
CA THR A 728 38.33 18.75 30.66
C THR A 728 37.28 18.76 29.54
N ALA A 729 36.72 17.61 29.17
CA ALA A 729 35.64 17.55 28.19
C ALA A 729 34.39 18.30 28.67
N SER A 730 34.07 18.19 29.96
CA SER A 730 32.95 18.93 30.58
C SER A 730 33.23 20.45 30.57
N PHE A 731 34.45 20.87 30.88
CA PHE A 731 34.87 22.27 30.78
C PHE A 731 34.68 22.81 29.35
N TYR A 732 35.11 22.06 28.33
CA TYR A 732 34.91 22.48 26.95
C TYR A 732 33.42 22.55 26.58
N HIS A 733 32.60 21.59 27.02
CA HIS A 733 31.15 21.62 26.80
C HIS A 733 30.49 22.89 27.38
N GLU A 734 30.76 23.19 28.65
CA GLU A 734 30.17 24.34 29.36
C GLU A 734 30.59 25.69 28.76
N ASN A 735 31.74 25.74 28.08
CA ASN A 735 32.22 26.93 27.35
C ASN A 735 31.88 26.90 25.86
N ALA A 736 30.97 26.02 25.41
CA ALA A 736 30.57 25.83 24.02
C ALA A 736 31.73 25.53 23.04
N MET A 737 32.83 24.96 23.55
CA MET A 737 34.01 24.53 22.80
C MET A 737 33.87 23.07 22.33
N TYR A 738 32.79 22.79 21.59
CA TYR A 738 32.36 21.42 21.28
C TYR A 738 33.42 20.59 20.51
N LYS A 739 34.20 21.22 19.62
CA LYS A 739 35.28 20.54 18.87
C LYS A 739 36.42 20.06 19.76
N GLN A 740 36.79 20.87 20.76
CA GLN A 740 37.78 20.49 21.76
C GLN A 740 37.24 19.37 22.65
N ALA A 741 35.97 19.44 23.06
CA ALA A 741 35.32 18.36 23.81
C ALA A 741 35.32 17.03 23.04
N ILE A 742 34.96 17.05 21.75
CA ILE A 742 35.01 15.89 20.84
C ILE A 742 36.41 15.28 20.81
N THR A 743 37.45 16.12 20.67
CA THR A 743 38.85 15.67 20.64
C THR A 743 39.24 14.94 21.93
N VAL A 744 38.84 15.48 23.09
CA VAL A 744 39.09 14.85 24.39
C VAL A 744 38.31 13.55 24.56
N TYR A 745 37.06 13.48 24.10
CA TYR A 745 36.29 12.24 24.17
C TYR A 745 36.89 11.12 23.30
N HIS A 746 37.47 11.44 22.14
CA HIS A 746 38.24 10.47 21.37
C HIS A 746 39.51 10.01 22.09
N ASP A 747 40.27 10.92 22.69
CA ASP A 747 41.43 10.57 23.53
C ASP A 747 41.01 9.64 24.69
N LEU A 748 39.90 9.95 25.36
CA LEU A 748 39.32 9.09 26.40
C LEU A 748 39.02 7.68 25.87
N LEU A 749 38.34 7.57 24.73
CA LEU A 749 37.94 6.27 24.15
C LEU A 749 39.14 5.38 23.81
N THR A 750 40.29 5.95 23.44
CA THR A 750 41.50 5.15 23.20
C THR A 750 42.06 4.53 24.49
N ARG A 751 41.82 5.15 25.65
CA ARG A 751 42.37 4.75 26.95
C ARG A 751 41.46 3.86 27.79
N ILE A 752 40.16 3.82 27.50
CA ILE A 752 39.15 3.13 28.34
C ILE A 752 38.50 1.92 27.65
N HIS A 753 39.11 1.38 26.60
CA HIS A 753 38.50 0.39 25.71
C HIS A 753 37.92 -0.86 26.42
N ASP A 754 38.51 -1.28 27.54
CA ASP A 754 38.03 -2.43 28.33
C ASP A 754 36.86 -2.12 29.28
N ASN A 755 36.59 -0.84 29.58
CA ASN A 755 35.53 -0.43 30.50
C ASN A 755 34.24 -0.14 29.74
N LYS A 756 33.53 -1.19 29.32
CA LYS A 756 32.29 -1.09 28.52
C LYS A 756 31.25 -0.10 29.07
N PRO A 757 30.94 -0.06 30.38
CA PRO A 757 30.00 0.94 30.93
C PRO A 757 30.48 2.39 30.76
N LEU A 758 31.77 2.66 30.97
CA LEU A 758 32.30 4.01 30.79
C LEU A 758 32.40 4.39 29.30
N VAL A 759 32.77 3.44 28.43
CA VAL A 759 32.73 3.61 26.97
C VAL A 759 31.33 4.03 26.51
N LEU A 760 30.29 3.37 27.03
CA LEU A 760 28.90 3.72 26.74
C LEU A 760 28.58 5.17 27.13
N GLU A 761 28.94 5.59 28.35
CA GLU A 761 28.70 6.96 28.83
C GLU A 761 29.44 8.00 27.98
N ILE A 762 30.71 7.76 27.66
CA ILE A 762 31.53 8.66 26.86
C ILE A 762 31.01 8.77 25.43
N LYS A 763 30.65 7.66 24.77
CA LYS A 763 30.06 7.71 23.42
C LYS A 763 28.73 8.42 23.39
N ARG A 764 27.92 8.29 24.45
CA ARG A 764 26.66 9.06 24.59
C ARG A 764 26.92 10.56 24.65
N LYS A 765 27.89 11.01 25.46
CA LYS A 765 28.29 12.43 25.53
C LYS A 765 28.86 12.90 24.19
N LEU A 766 29.73 12.11 23.56
CA LEU A 766 30.30 12.38 22.25
C LEU A 766 29.22 12.57 21.16
N GLY A 767 28.21 11.69 21.13
CA GLY A 767 27.07 11.83 20.23
C GLY A 767 26.27 13.12 20.44
N LYS A 768 26.18 13.61 21.69
CA LYS A 768 25.57 14.92 22.02
C LYS A 768 26.46 16.08 21.58
N GLU A 769 27.78 16.01 21.76
CA GLU A 769 28.68 17.08 21.29
C GLU A 769 28.68 17.23 19.77
N TYR A 770 28.70 16.11 19.03
CA TYR A 770 28.55 16.16 17.57
C TYR A 770 27.23 16.81 17.16
N LYS A 771 26.16 16.59 17.92
CA LYS A 771 24.88 17.26 17.68
C LYS A 771 24.97 18.77 17.93
N ASN A 772 25.64 19.20 19.00
CA ASN A 772 25.82 20.60 19.37
C ASN A 772 26.74 21.35 18.38
N ASP A 773 27.77 20.69 17.85
CA ASP A 773 28.63 21.21 16.77
C ASP A 773 27.97 21.12 15.38
N ASN A 774 26.68 20.77 15.30
CA ASN A 774 25.91 20.58 14.06
C ASN A 774 26.40 19.45 13.12
N GLN A 775 27.25 18.54 13.59
CA GLN A 775 27.69 17.34 12.87
C GLN A 775 26.71 16.17 13.07
N ARG A 776 25.53 16.26 12.44
CA ARG A 776 24.42 15.31 12.65
C ARG A 776 24.73 13.88 12.23
N SER A 777 25.47 13.67 11.14
CA SER A 777 25.83 12.32 10.66
C SER A 777 26.73 11.58 11.64
N GLU A 778 27.71 12.28 12.22
CA GLU A 778 28.60 11.71 13.25
C GLU A 778 27.84 11.43 14.55
N SER A 779 26.94 12.34 14.96
CA SER A 779 26.04 12.12 16.09
C SER A 779 25.23 10.82 15.92
N ILE A 780 24.68 10.59 14.72
CA ILE A 780 23.94 9.36 14.40
C ILE A 780 24.85 8.12 14.50
N ALA A 781 26.05 8.16 13.93
CA ALA A 781 26.99 7.05 13.98
C ALA A 781 27.32 6.65 15.42
N GLN A 782 27.69 7.63 16.26
CA GLN A 782 28.02 7.39 17.67
C GLN A 782 26.82 6.86 18.46
N LEU A 783 25.63 7.45 18.29
CA LEU A 783 24.45 7.03 19.04
C LEU A 783 23.93 5.63 18.62
N LYS A 784 24.15 5.20 17.37
CA LYS A 784 23.86 3.81 16.96
C LYS A 784 24.73 2.80 17.70
N GLU A 785 26.03 3.11 17.84
CA GLU A 785 26.95 2.27 18.62
C GLU A 785 26.58 2.26 20.10
N VAL A 786 26.14 3.40 20.66
CA VAL A 786 25.60 3.49 22.03
C VAL A 786 24.38 2.58 22.19
N SER A 787 23.43 2.62 21.24
CA SER A 787 22.23 1.76 21.27
C SER A 787 22.60 0.27 21.25
N GLN A 788 23.55 -0.13 20.41
CA GLN A 788 24.05 -1.51 20.34
C GLN A 788 24.72 -1.94 21.65
N LEU A 789 25.61 -1.11 22.19
CA LEU A 789 26.34 -1.41 23.42
C LEU A 789 25.42 -1.40 24.66
N ALA A 790 24.41 -0.53 24.71
CA ALA A 790 23.40 -0.53 25.77
C ALA A 790 22.58 -1.83 25.78
N ASN A 791 22.25 -2.37 24.60
CA ASN A 791 21.59 -3.66 24.45
C ASN A 791 22.48 -4.82 24.92
N GLU A 792 23.77 -4.83 24.56
CA GLU A 792 24.73 -5.84 25.06
C GLU A 792 24.82 -5.85 26.60
N LEU A 793 24.79 -4.66 27.22
CA LEU A 793 24.85 -4.49 28.67
C LEU A 793 23.49 -4.70 29.36
N LYS A 794 22.42 -5.02 28.60
CA LYS A 794 21.04 -5.17 29.09
C LYS A 794 20.53 -3.94 29.86
N GLN A 795 20.98 -2.74 29.47
CA GLN A 795 20.59 -1.48 30.09
C GLN A 795 19.48 -0.78 29.31
N LEU A 796 18.32 -1.45 29.15
CA LEU A 796 17.14 -0.83 28.57
C LEU A 796 16.47 0.06 29.64
N ASN A 797 16.81 1.34 29.64
CA ASN A 797 16.29 2.36 30.54
C ASN A 797 15.91 3.63 29.76
N GLU A 798 15.40 4.65 30.45
CA GLU A 798 14.98 5.91 29.80
C GLU A 798 16.11 6.54 28.96
N ALA A 799 17.35 6.52 29.45
CA ALA A 799 18.50 7.05 28.71
C ALA A 799 18.74 6.31 27.37
N SER A 800 18.55 4.99 27.33
CA SER A 800 18.65 4.21 26.09
C SER A 800 17.58 4.60 25.05
N LEU A 801 16.36 4.89 25.50
CA LEU A 801 15.29 5.36 24.62
C LEU A 801 15.52 6.81 24.18
N GLU A 802 16.06 7.66 25.06
CA GLU A 802 16.50 9.02 24.69
C GLU A 802 17.59 9.01 23.61
N ASP A 803 18.51 8.05 23.66
CA ASP A 803 19.55 7.88 22.64
C ASP A 803 18.94 7.54 21.28
N ILE A 804 18.04 6.55 21.23
CA ILE A 804 17.31 6.16 20.01
C ILE A 804 16.46 7.32 19.48
N ARG A 805 15.77 8.03 20.37
CA ARG A 805 14.99 9.23 20.02
C ARG A 805 15.89 10.33 19.45
N SER A 806 17.08 10.55 20.02
CA SER A 806 18.04 11.55 19.53
C SER A 806 18.63 11.18 18.16
N ILE A 807 18.68 9.90 17.77
CA ILE A 807 18.96 9.48 16.39
C ILE A 807 17.82 9.94 15.47
N GLY A 808 16.57 9.68 15.88
CA GLY A 808 15.38 10.16 15.18
C GLY A 808 15.37 11.68 14.96
N ASP A 809 15.67 12.45 16.01
CA ASP A 809 15.80 13.92 15.95
C ASP A 809 16.84 14.37 14.91
N SER A 810 17.99 13.70 14.86
CA SER A 810 19.07 14.03 13.91
C SER A 810 18.70 13.69 12.47
N TYR A 811 18.01 12.57 12.22
CA TYR A 811 17.46 12.26 10.90
C TYR A 811 16.37 13.24 10.46
N LEU A 812 15.50 13.65 11.39
CA LEU A 812 14.46 14.65 11.14
C LEU A 812 15.06 16.01 10.75
N TYR A 813 16.15 16.41 11.44
CA TYR A 813 16.92 17.61 11.10
C TYR A 813 17.51 17.53 9.69
N LEU A 814 18.06 16.37 9.31
CA LEU A 814 18.60 16.11 7.97
C LEU A 814 17.52 15.88 6.89
N ARG A 815 16.23 16.06 7.21
CA ARG A 815 15.08 15.82 6.31
C ARG A 815 14.99 14.38 5.77
N GLN A 816 15.55 13.41 6.49
CA GLN A 816 15.41 11.98 6.18
C GLN A 816 14.22 11.41 6.96
N LEU A 817 13.01 11.68 6.47
CA LEU A 817 11.76 11.48 7.20
C LEU A 817 11.47 10.01 7.51
N ASP A 818 11.73 9.09 6.58
CA ASP A 818 11.50 7.65 6.79
C ASP A 818 12.41 7.08 7.88
N SER A 819 13.70 7.45 7.85
CA SER A 819 14.65 7.09 8.89
C SER A 819 14.22 7.66 10.25
N ALA A 820 13.83 8.94 10.30
CA ALA A 820 13.35 9.56 11.53
C ALA A 820 12.12 8.83 12.09
N LYS A 821 11.15 8.54 11.22
CA LYS A 821 9.93 7.79 11.56
C LYS A 821 10.26 6.43 12.17
N MET A 822 11.12 5.66 11.53
CA MET A 822 11.53 4.34 11.99
C MET A 822 12.08 4.37 13.43
N TYR A 823 12.91 5.37 13.76
CA TYR A 823 13.45 5.51 15.11
C TYR A 823 12.41 5.97 16.14
N PHE A 824 11.51 6.88 15.79
CA PHE A 824 10.45 7.28 16.71
C PHE A 824 9.43 6.15 16.95
N ASP A 825 9.05 5.42 15.91
CA ASP A 825 8.18 4.23 16.04
C ASP A 825 8.84 3.16 16.94
N ALA A 826 10.16 2.95 16.80
CA ALA A 826 10.90 2.03 17.65
C ALA A 826 10.86 2.46 19.12
N VAL A 827 11.02 3.75 19.43
CA VAL A 827 10.87 4.25 20.80
C VAL A 827 9.46 4.00 21.32
N LEU A 828 8.42 4.32 20.54
CA LEU A 828 7.03 4.11 20.96
C LEU A 828 6.68 2.63 21.19
N ALA A 829 7.22 1.71 20.38
CA ALA A 829 7.03 0.29 20.57
C ALA A 829 7.66 -0.24 21.87
N LEU A 830 8.77 0.37 22.32
CA LEU A 830 9.48 -0.02 23.52
C LEU A 830 8.90 0.61 24.81
N ILE A 831 8.15 1.70 24.71
CA ILE A 831 7.61 2.43 25.87
C ILE A 831 6.74 1.57 26.80
N PRO A 832 5.77 0.77 26.32
CA PRO A 832 4.95 -0.06 27.21
C PRO A 832 5.79 -1.10 27.97
N ALA A 833 6.72 -1.76 27.27
CA ALA A 833 7.60 -2.75 27.86
C ALA A 833 8.58 -2.16 28.89
N ALA A 834 9.00 -0.91 28.69
CA ALA A 834 9.86 -0.18 29.62
C ALA A 834 9.08 0.47 30.79
N GLY A 835 7.75 0.43 30.81
CA GLY A 835 6.93 1.11 31.82
C GLY A 835 7.05 2.63 31.77
N LEU A 836 7.47 3.20 30.63
CA LEU A 836 7.73 4.64 30.45
C LEU A 836 6.53 5.35 29.82
N GLU A 837 5.34 4.79 29.98
CA GLU A 837 4.10 5.43 29.54
C GLU A 837 3.91 6.76 30.28
N ASN A 838 3.41 7.74 29.54
CA ASN A 838 3.20 9.11 30.02
C ASN A 838 4.46 9.85 30.53
N THR A 839 5.67 9.43 30.12
CA THR A 839 6.93 10.12 30.46
C THR A 839 7.27 11.23 29.47
N TYR A 840 8.31 12.02 29.78
CA TYR A 840 8.86 13.01 28.85
C TYR A 840 9.36 12.35 27.55
N THR A 841 10.06 11.23 27.67
CA THR A 841 10.55 10.46 26.52
C THR A 841 9.40 10.00 25.61
N HIS A 842 8.27 9.58 26.21
CA HIS A 842 7.05 9.27 25.46
C HIS A 842 6.50 10.48 24.70
N ALA A 843 6.35 11.62 25.39
CA ALA A 843 5.86 12.83 24.77
C ALA A 843 6.77 13.29 23.62
N MET A 844 8.08 13.15 23.76
CA MET A 844 9.03 13.59 22.73
C MET A 844 9.15 12.66 21.53
N ALA A 845 8.92 11.36 21.69
CA ALA A 845 8.81 10.45 20.55
C ALA A 845 7.55 10.73 19.71
N LEU A 846 6.41 11.01 20.37
CA LEU A 846 5.17 11.42 19.71
C LEU A 846 5.33 12.78 18.99
N ASP A 847 6.01 13.75 19.61
CA ASP A 847 6.32 15.04 18.98
C ASP A 847 7.23 14.87 17.73
N GLY A 848 8.19 13.96 17.81
CA GLY A 848 9.02 13.57 16.66
C GLY A 848 8.19 13.05 15.50
N LEU A 849 7.27 12.10 15.75
CA LEU A 849 6.34 11.59 14.73
C LEU A 849 5.37 12.65 14.21
N ALA A 850 4.89 13.54 15.08
CA ALA A 850 4.03 14.63 14.66
C ALA A 850 4.75 15.58 13.68
N LYS A 851 6.04 15.87 13.92
CA LYS A 851 6.86 16.64 12.97
C LYS A 851 7.13 15.88 11.68
N VAL A 852 7.33 14.56 11.72
CA VAL A 852 7.39 13.73 10.50
C VAL A 852 6.09 13.84 9.70
N ALA A 853 4.93 13.69 10.36
CA ALA A 853 3.62 13.83 9.75
C ALA A 853 3.42 15.24 9.15
N TYR A 854 3.83 16.27 9.88
CA TYR A 854 3.83 17.66 9.40
C TYR A 854 4.62 17.84 8.10
N TYR A 855 5.87 17.33 8.03
CA TYR A 855 6.69 17.44 6.83
C TYR A 855 6.19 16.56 5.67
N ASN A 856 5.42 15.51 5.96
CA ASN A 856 4.73 14.68 4.96
C ASN A 856 3.34 15.22 4.57
N TYR A 857 2.93 16.40 5.06
CA TYR A 857 1.62 17.01 4.84
C TYR A 857 0.43 16.17 5.33
N ASP A 858 0.65 15.23 6.26
CA ASP A 858 -0.41 14.49 6.95
C ASP A 858 -0.91 15.29 8.16
N ASN A 859 -1.75 16.28 7.86
CA ASN A 859 -2.24 17.23 8.84
C ASN A 859 -3.14 16.57 9.91
N THR A 860 -3.90 15.54 9.56
CA THR A 860 -4.81 14.84 10.48
C THR A 860 -4.01 14.08 11.54
N LEU A 861 -3.00 13.32 11.11
CA LEU A 861 -2.13 12.58 12.01
C LEU A 861 -1.31 13.55 12.88
N CYS A 862 -0.78 14.61 12.26
CA CYS A 862 -0.02 15.66 12.94
C CYS A 862 -0.81 16.28 14.11
N ILE A 863 -2.04 16.76 13.85
CA ILE A 863 -2.93 17.33 14.90
C ILE A 863 -3.20 16.32 15.99
N THR A 864 -3.52 15.07 15.63
CA THR A 864 -3.84 14.00 16.59
C THR A 864 -2.66 13.72 17.52
N LEU A 865 -1.45 13.62 16.96
CA LEU A 865 -0.24 13.37 17.73
C LEU A 865 0.11 14.56 18.62
N TRP A 866 0.10 15.80 18.11
CA TRP A 866 0.42 16.98 18.91
C TRP A 866 -0.61 17.27 20.02
N LEU A 867 -1.90 16.96 19.84
CA LEU A 867 -2.88 17.00 20.93
C LEU A 867 -2.58 15.97 22.02
N SER A 868 -2.10 14.79 21.63
CA SER A 868 -1.66 13.75 22.57
C SER A 868 -0.42 14.20 23.36
N VAL A 869 0.57 14.77 22.67
CA VAL A 869 1.76 15.38 23.29
C VAL A 869 1.36 16.48 24.25
N LYS A 870 0.46 17.38 23.84
CA LYS A 870 -0.03 18.49 24.68
C LYS A 870 -0.60 17.95 25.98
N THR A 871 -1.50 16.97 25.89
CA THR A 871 -2.11 16.31 27.05
C THR A 871 -1.07 15.71 28.00
N LEU A 872 -0.01 15.09 27.45
CA LEU A 872 1.09 14.53 28.24
C LEU A 872 1.91 15.61 28.95
N PHE A 873 2.31 16.68 28.25
CA PHE A 873 3.04 17.79 28.85
C PHE A 873 2.25 18.45 29.99
N GLU A 874 0.93 18.58 29.83
CA GLU A 874 0.06 19.14 30.88
C GLU A 874 -0.01 18.24 32.12
N LYS A 875 -0.12 16.91 31.93
CA LYS A 875 -0.07 15.94 33.03
C LYS A 875 1.28 15.92 33.74
N LEU A 876 2.37 16.15 33.00
CA LEU A 876 3.73 16.21 33.52
C LEU A 876 4.08 17.56 34.18
N GLY A 877 3.16 18.53 34.19
CA GLY A 877 3.42 19.87 34.74
C GLY A 877 4.43 20.69 33.93
N ARG A 878 4.65 20.36 32.64
CA ARG A 878 5.65 20.99 31.77
C ARG A 878 5.06 22.06 30.85
N LYS A 879 4.08 22.82 31.33
CA LYS A 879 3.40 23.88 30.55
C LYS A 879 4.30 25.08 30.27
N ASN A 880 5.29 25.34 31.12
CA ASN A 880 6.20 26.49 30.99
C ASN A 880 7.57 26.03 30.46
N THR A 881 7.60 25.29 29.35
CA THR A 881 8.85 24.90 28.68
C THR A 881 8.87 25.29 27.21
N ILE A 882 10.08 25.41 26.64
CA ILE A 882 10.25 25.77 25.23
C ILE A 882 9.71 24.69 24.29
N GLU A 883 9.80 23.42 24.66
CA GLU A 883 9.25 22.31 23.88
C GLU A 883 7.73 22.41 23.81
N TYR A 884 7.07 22.71 24.93
CA TYR A 884 5.62 22.91 24.95
C TYR A 884 5.21 24.15 24.13
N ALA A 885 5.96 25.24 24.22
CA ALA A 885 5.72 26.40 23.37
C ALA A 885 5.86 26.05 21.87
N ASN A 886 6.92 25.34 21.46
CA ASN A 886 7.13 24.96 20.06
C ASN A 886 6.07 23.97 19.56
N LEU A 887 5.58 23.08 20.43
CA LEU A 887 4.43 22.21 20.16
C LEU A 887 3.17 23.01 19.85
N LEU A 888 2.81 23.98 20.71
CA LEU A 888 1.63 24.83 20.48
C LEU A 888 1.74 25.61 19.18
N GLN A 889 2.95 26.10 18.85
CA GLN A 889 3.23 26.77 17.59
C GLN A 889 2.95 25.86 16.39
N GLY A 890 3.48 24.63 16.40
CA GLY A 890 3.24 23.65 15.34
C GLY A 890 1.76 23.36 15.17
N LEU A 891 1.07 23.05 16.27
CA LEU A 891 -0.36 22.76 16.28
C LEU A 891 -1.19 23.93 15.73
N ALA A 892 -0.86 25.16 16.13
CA ALA A 892 -1.53 26.37 15.65
C ALA A 892 -1.36 26.55 14.14
N PHE A 893 -0.14 26.39 13.62
CA PHE A 893 0.12 26.46 12.18
C PHE A 893 -0.65 25.39 11.40
N THR A 894 -0.68 24.15 11.88
CA THR A 894 -1.40 23.07 11.18
C THR A 894 -2.90 23.28 11.21
N ILE A 895 -3.48 23.71 12.33
CA ILE A 895 -4.92 24.03 12.40
C ILE A 895 -5.26 25.18 11.45
N GLN A 896 -4.45 26.24 11.47
CA GLN A 896 -4.63 27.39 10.58
C GLN A 896 -4.60 26.99 9.09
N SER A 897 -3.71 26.08 8.69
CA SER A 897 -3.59 25.69 7.30
C SER A 897 -4.65 24.68 6.83
N THR A 898 -5.42 24.08 7.74
CA THR A 898 -6.29 22.93 7.41
C THR A 898 -7.76 23.15 7.65
N ASP A 899 -8.14 23.95 8.64
CA ASP A 899 -9.54 24.12 9.01
C ASP A 899 -9.84 25.57 9.43
N PRO A 900 -10.38 26.39 8.52
CA PRO A 900 -10.81 27.75 8.82
C PRO A 900 -11.85 27.85 9.96
N SER A 901 -12.64 26.79 10.21
CA SER A 901 -13.63 26.79 11.29
C SER A 901 -12.99 26.75 12.69
N ARG A 902 -11.71 26.41 12.77
CA ARG A 902 -10.94 26.28 14.02
C ARG A 902 -9.92 27.41 14.24
N PHE A 903 -10.06 28.54 13.55
CA PHE A 903 -9.17 29.69 13.74
C PHE A 903 -9.16 30.22 15.17
N ASP A 904 -10.29 30.23 15.87
CA ASP A 904 -10.34 30.64 17.28
C ASP A 904 -9.48 29.75 18.19
N GLU A 905 -9.32 28.47 17.82
CA GLU A 905 -8.43 27.54 18.53
C GLU A 905 -6.97 27.85 18.23
N ALA A 906 -6.62 28.02 16.94
CA ALA A 906 -5.26 28.37 16.51
C ALA A 906 -4.78 29.70 17.13
N GLU A 907 -5.67 30.70 17.22
CA GLU A 907 -5.40 32.00 17.85
C GLU A 907 -4.99 31.84 19.32
N LYS A 908 -5.77 31.07 20.09
CA LYS A 908 -5.47 30.78 21.51
C LYS A 908 -4.13 30.07 21.69
N LEU A 909 -3.78 29.18 20.76
CA LEU A 909 -2.51 28.46 20.79
C LEU A 909 -1.33 29.41 20.52
N PHE A 910 -1.41 30.29 19.51
CA PHE A 910 -0.37 31.30 19.23
C PHE A 910 -0.17 32.27 20.39
N ILE A 911 -1.26 32.73 21.03
CA ILE A 911 -1.19 33.62 22.20
C ILE A 911 -0.50 32.90 23.36
N SER A 912 -0.95 31.68 23.68
CA SER A 912 -0.38 30.89 24.78
C SER A 912 1.12 30.64 24.59
N GLN A 913 1.52 30.29 23.36
CA GLN A 913 2.91 30.07 22.97
C GLN A 913 3.79 31.32 23.11
N THR A 914 3.22 32.48 22.81
CA THR A 914 3.90 33.78 22.92
C THR A 914 4.13 34.15 24.38
N GLU A 915 3.12 34.01 25.25
CA GLU A 915 3.24 34.29 26.69
C GLU A 915 4.27 33.37 27.36
N ILE A 916 4.29 32.08 27.02
CA ILE A 916 5.30 31.15 27.56
C ILE A 916 6.71 31.59 27.16
N LYS A 917 6.95 31.96 25.89
CA LYS A 917 8.29 32.41 25.44
C LYS A 917 8.69 33.74 26.09
N LYS A 918 7.73 34.62 26.38
CA LYS A 918 7.95 35.86 27.13
C LYS A 918 8.40 35.59 28.56
N GLU A 919 7.75 34.65 29.24
CA GLU A 919 8.09 34.24 30.60
C GLU A 919 9.49 33.61 30.67
N LEU A 920 9.84 32.78 29.68
CA LEU A 920 11.12 32.07 29.64
C LEU A 920 12.32 32.95 29.30
N TYR A 921 12.18 33.86 28.33
CA TYR A 921 13.32 34.58 27.76
C TYR A 921 13.22 36.11 27.87
N GLY A 922 12.08 36.63 28.32
CA GLY A 922 11.81 38.06 28.41
C GLY A 922 11.22 38.66 27.12
N PRO A 923 10.73 39.91 27.19
CA PRO A 923 9.96 40.54 26.13
C PRO A 923 10.78 41.05 24.93
N TYR A 924 12.11 40.96 24.99
CA TYR A 924 13.01 41.41 23.91
C TYR A 924 13.82 40.27 23.29
N ALA A 925 13.56 39.03 23.70
CA ALA A 925 14.25 37.86 23.16
C ALA A 925 13.80 37.55 21.73
N GLU A 926 14.73 37.12 20.88
CA GLU A 926 14.46 36.72 19.49
C GLU A 926 13.31 35.71 19.41
N THR A 927 13.31 34.70 20.28
CA THR A 927 12.32 33.62 20.30
C THR A 927 10.90 34.11 20.61
N TYR A 928 10.78 35.12 21.48
CA TYR A 928 9.50 35.78 21.79
C TYR A 928 9.04 36.68 20.65
N LEU A 929 9.95 37.52 20.12
CA LEU A 929 9.63 38.42 19.01
C LEU A 929 9.22 37.64 17.75
N ALA A 930 9.90 36.53 17.45
CA ALA A 930 9.53 35.62 16.36
C ALA A 930 8.12 35.01 16.55
N ALA A 931 7.75 34.64 17.79
CA ALA A 931 6.41 34.16 18.09
C ALA A 931 5.33 35.21 17.79
N ARG A 932 5.61 36.46 18.14
CA ARG A 932 4.71 37.59 17.85
C ARG A 932 4.60 37.90 16.37
N SER A 933 5.70 37.83 15.63
CA SER A 933 5.67 37.94 14.17
C SER A 933 4.78 36.86 13.54
N ASN A 934 4.84 35.62 14.05
CA ASN A 934 3.95 34.55 13.59
C ASN A 934 2.48 34.82 13.91
N LEU A 935 2.18 35.38 15.09
CA LEU A 935 0.82 35.80 15.43
C LEU A 935 0.32 36.95 14.52
N ALA A 936 1.19 37.89 14.14
CA ALA A 936 0.86 38.92 13.16
C ALA A 936 0.56 38.30 11.78
N ALA A 937 1.38 37.36 11.32
CA ALA A 937 1.16 36.62 10.09
C ALA A 937 -0.15 35.81 10.12
N PHE A 938 -0.52 35.24 11.26
CA PHE A 938 -1.80 34.56 11.48
C PHE A 938 -3.00 35.50 11.25
N TYR A 939 -2.97 36.72 11.81
CA TYR A 939 -4.03 37.70 11.58
C TYR A 939 -4.06 38.22 10.15
N LYS A 940 -2.89 38.42 9.54
CA LYS A 940 -2.78 38.77 8.12
C LYS A 940 -3.48 37.75 7.23
N ASN A 941 -3.27 36.45 7.48
CA ASN A 941 -3.89 35.37 6.71
C ASN A 941 -5.42 35.26 6.89
N GLN A 942 -5.98 35.93 7.89
CA GLN A 942 -7.44 36.06 8.11
C GLN A 942 -7.99 37.41 7.61
N SER A 943 -7.19 38.18 6.87
CA SER A 943 -7.53 39.55 6.45
C SER A 943 -7.78 40.51 7.63
N LYS A 944 -7.31 40.19 8.84
CA LYS A 944 -7.36 41.05 10.04
C LYS A 944 -6.13 41.98 10.05
N TYR A 945 -5.95 42.77 8.98
CA TYR A 945 -4.69 43.49 8.72
C TYR A 945 -4.37 44.58 9.74
N THR A 946 -5.37 45.25 10.32
CA THR A 946 -5.16 46.27 11.38
C THR A 946 -4.59 45.66 12.65
N ALA A 947 -5.10 44.49 13.07
CA ALA A 947 -4.58 43.74 14.20
C ALA A 947 -3.17 43.19 13.92
N ALA A 948 -2.93 42.66 12.72
CA ALA A 948 -1.61 42.20 12.28
C ALA A 948 -0.57 43.33 12.31
N LEU A 949 -0.93 44.51 11.78
CA LEU A 949 -0.05 45.68 11.71
C LEU A 949 0.30 46.20 13.11
N SER A 950 -0.68 46.25 14.01
CA SER A 950 -0.44 46.65 15.41
C SER A 950 0.58 45.76 16.12
N ILE A 951 0.58 44.46 15.83
CA ILE A 951 1.52 43.52 16.46
C ILE A 951 2.91 43.66 15.85
N ILE A 952 3.02 43.72 14.52
CA ILE A 952 4.31 43.79 13.85
C ILE A 952 5.03 45.12 14.12
N ASP A 953 4.29 46.23 14.25
CA ASP A 953 4.85 47.54 14.67
C ASP A 953 5.47 47.48 16.07
N ASP A 954 4.84 46.76 16.99
CA ASP A 954 5.36 46.59 18.35
C ASP A 954 6.56 45.64 18.39
N VAL A 955 6.59 44.63 17.53
CA VAL A 955 7.78 43.77 17.34
C VAL A 955 8.95 44.59 16.81
N GLU A 956 8.74 45.40 15.76
CA GLU A 956 9.78 46.25 15.19
C GLU A 956 10.37 47.22 16.22
N LYS A 957 9.52 47.92 16.98
CA LYS A 957 9.97 48.78 18.09
C LYS A 957 10.77 48.00 19.14
N SER A 958 10.37 46.77 19.43
CA SER A 958 11.04 45.94 20.43
C SER A 958 12.45 45.48 20.00
N ILE A 959 12.73 45.42 18.69
CA ILE A 959 14.06 45.08 18.16
C ILE A 959 15.10 46.14 18.54
N GLU A 960 14.71 47.41 18.63
CA GLU A 960 15.62 48.51 19.00
C GLU A 960 16.21 48.35 20.42
N TYR A 961 15.51 47.61 21.29
CA TYR A 961 15.94 47.35 22.66
C TYR A 961 16.87 46.12 22.79
N ASN A 962 17.14 45.41 21.70
CA ASN A 962 18.05 44.26 21.69
C ASN A 962 19.02 44.30 20.49
N THR A 963 20.18 44.93 20.70
CA THR A 963 21.25 45.09 19.71
C THR A 963 21.99 43.79 19.35
N SER A 964 21.69 42.68 20.04
CA SER A 964 22.30 41.37 19.77
C SER A 964 21.54 40.54 18.72
N LEU A 965 20.39 41.04 18.24
CA LEU A 965 19.59 40.35 17.23
C LEU A 965 20.28 40.34 15.86
N PRO A 966 20.22 39.24 15.12
CA PRO A 966 20.86 39.15 13.81
C PRO A 966 20.14 40.06 12.79
N PRO A 967 20.86 40.73 11.88
CA PRO A 967 20.26 41.60 10.85
C PRO A 967 19.21 40.90 9.98
N SER A 968 19.35 39.59 9.77
CA SER A 968 18.38 38.76 9.05
C SER A 968 17.01 38.72 9.72
N PHE A 969 16.97 38.73 11.06
CA PHE A 969 15.71 38.76 11.81
C PHE A 969 14.98 40.09 11.59
N HIS A 970 15.70 41.22 11.69
CA HIS A 970 15.13 42.54 11.43
C HIS A 970 14.58 42.67 10.00
N ALA A 971 15.33 42.18 9.00
CA ALA A 971 14.86 42.14 7.61
C ALA A 971 13.56 41.31 7.44
N SER A 972 13.43 40.19 8.15
CA SER A 972 12.22 39.36 8.09
C SER A 972 10.97 40.07 8.63
N VAL A 973 11.12 40.86 9.70
CA VAL A 973 10.03 41.63 10.32
C VAL A 973 9.59 42.77 9.40
N LEU A 974 10.53 43.48 8.79
CA LEU A 974 10.22 44.53 7.81
C LEU A 974 9.51 43.99 6.56
N CYS A 975 9.93 42.82 6.08
CA CYS A 975 9.27 42.15 4.95
C CYS A 975 7.81 41.80 5.28
N GLU A 976 7.59 41.19 6.45
CA GLU A 976 6.24 40.82 6.90
C GLU A 976 5.36 42.05 7.09
N LYS A 977 5.90 43.14 7.66
CA LYS A 977 5.23 44.43 7.78
C LYS A 977 4.84 45.01 6.41
N GLY A 978 5.76 44.98 5.44
CA GLY A 978 5.50 45.43 4.07
C GLY A 978 4.37 44.66 3.40
N LEU A 979 4.32 43.34 3.58
CA LEU A 979 3.22 42.49 3.09
C LEU A 979 1.89 42.83 3.73
N ILE A 980 1.86 43.06 5.06
CA ILE A 980 0.64 43.45 5.77
C ILE A 980 0.13 44.82 5.26
N GLN A 981 1.02 45.80 5.11
CA GLN A 981 0.66 47.13 4.61
C GLN A 981 0.16 47.09 3.17
N PHE A 982 0.82 46.33 2.30
CA PHE A 982 0.37 46.14 0.92
C PHE A 982 -1.04 45.55 0.86
N ASN A 983 -1.31 44.49 1.63
CA ASN A 983 -2.63 43.85 1.68
C ASN A 983 -3.72 44.71 2.35
N LEU A 984 -3.35 45.66 3.21
CA LEU A 984 -4.30 46.62 3.81
C LEU A 984 -4.68 47.74 2.83
N ILE A 985 -3.79 48.07 1.89
CA ILE A 985 -4.00 49.10 0.86
C ILE A 985 -4.85 48.55 -0.29
N GLN A 986 -4.66 47.28 -0.65
CA GLN A 986 -5.54 46.53 -1.57
C GLN A 986 -6.92 46.33 -0.96
#